data_AF-A0A536G2A8-F1
#
_entry.id   AF-A0A536G2A8-F1
#
_cell.length_a   1.000
_cell.length_b   1.000
_cell.length_c   1.000
_cell.angle_alpha   90.00
_cell.angle_beta   90.00
_cell.angle_gamma   90.00
#
_symmetry.space_group_name_H-M   'P 1'
#
loop_
_entity.id
_entity.type
_entity.pdbx_description
1 polymer ?
#
loop_
_entity_poly.entity_id
_entity_poly.type
_entity_poly.pdbx_seq_one_letter_code
_entity_poly.pdbx_strand_id
1 'polypeptide(L)'
;MAARTRRDLAPDRGDRRASRDVRRPRGAQGAGARGERPDRHAAPRPGWRRLAGPARLMTSTSNPRRPIEVELKYRVVEPTAGDRYLVADEIAGFVPSSAVRSSQVEDRYIDTADGALARAGFAARLRQTAKGTTVAVKSAVRRLNGGNVHRREELEGPADRTAHPRDWPASDARSLILEQCGDAPLVEVVTIRQLRRKRLLRADGTTVELSLDEVDAVARSRVVGRFVELEVELVTGRETGLMAIDRTLAADPGLVAADSSKLERALRAVIATEPRRSKRNGRVLPPVDVDDADGDDRDTDRDDRRRDDGLDVGRIVAAALGEAAMEPEATASADATTREPEAAAVESPAKDAAPSAAATEATPRPKPRARTDAAVETHDRPRLTVGKTPGVLADDHLAEAGRKVLRFHLARMIAKEKGTRDGGDAEDLHSMRVATRRQRAAWRIFGEAFRKGRTKAHRGRLREVATRLGAVRDLDVLLEAADAYRGDLTVAEQRALEPLFATWRVHREDARQLLIRELDSDGYARWLDDYAEFVRHEGLAAGQTGPTEPHRVRDTAGSRILASYEHVRAYEPVLRWADVETLHELRIAAKWLRYSLEFVREALGKDADQLIARVTALQDHLGLMHDADVAAHLARDFLVDRAGDLSDAESSAIGRYLVNREREVNRLRRGVGVPWRGVSGVWFRRGLGRALAGL
;
A
#
# COMPACT_ATOMS: atom_id res chain seq x y z
N MET A 1 -20.15 47.47 75.09
CA MET A 1 -19.58 48.16 73.91
C MET A 1 -20.28 47.53 72.70
N ALA A 2 -21.03 48.21 71.82
CA ALA A 2 -20.80 49.48 71.11
C ALA A 2 -19.60 49.36 70.13
N ALA A 3 -19.67 49.71 68.84
CA ALA A 3 -20.76 50.27 67.99
C ALA A 3 -20.59 49.76 66.51
N ARG A 4 -21.32 50.18 65.45
CA ARG A 4 -22.32 51.26 65.24
C ARG A 4 -23.47 50.80 64.30
N THR A 5 -23.92 51.56 63.29
CA THR A 5 -25.19 51.29 62.52
C THR A 5 -25.30 52.09 61.20
N ARG A 6 -26.24 51.69 60.31
CA ARG A 6 -26.88 52.40 59.15
C ARG A 6 -26.23 52.20 57.77
N ARG A 7 -26.88 52.24 56.59
CA ARG A 7 -28.24 52.36 55.97
C ARG A 7 -27.93 52.55 54.45
N ASP A 8 -28.80 52.57 53.43
CA ASP A 8 -30.15 52.08 53.07
C ASP A 8 -30.26 52.30 51.54
N LEU A 9 -31.09 51.53 50.80
CA LEU A 9 -31.99 52.02 49.71
C LEU A 9 -32.71 50.87 48.96
N ALA A 10 -33.94 51.16 48.52
CA ALA A 10 -34.89 50.37 47.72
C ALA A 10 -35.80 51.37 46.94
N PRO A 11 -36.90 51.05 46.20
CA PRO A 11 -37.71 49.81 46.07
C PRO A 11 -37.74 49.33 44.58
N ASP A 12 -38.79 48.86 43.86
CA ASP A 12 -40.26 48.62 43.97
C ASP A 12 -40.69 47.76 42.72
N ARG A 13 -41.90 47.19 42.47
CA ARG A 13 -43.18 46.94 43.20
C ARG A 13 -43.94 45.78 42.50
N GLY A 14 -44.87 45.10 43.20
CA GLY A 14 -45.92 44.23 42.59
C GLY A 14 -45.76 42.72 42.91
N ASP A 15 -46.53 42.02 43.76
CA ASP A 15 -47.99 41.94 44.01
C ASP A 15 -48.70 41.12 42.87
N ARG A 16 -49.39 39.97 43.06
CA ARG A 16 -50.30 39.49 44.14
C ARG A 16 -50.39 37.93 44.30
N ARG A 17 -50.69 37.48 45.54
CA ARG A 17 -51.64 36.40 46.02
C ARG A 17 -51.84 35.10 45.17
N ALA A 18 -51.66 33.86 45.68
CA ALA A 18 -52.41 33.08 46.70
C ALA A 18 -53.82 32.59 46.24
N SER A 19 -54.39 31.41 46.56
CA SER A 19 -54.02 30.30 47.49
C SER A 19 -54.78 28.96 47.22
N ARG A 20 -54.24 27.83 47.71
CA ARG A 20 -54.86 26.57 48.26
C ARG A 20 -56.10 25.84 47.66
N ASP A 21 -55.92 24.51 47.56
CA ASP A 21 -56.75 23.39 48.07
C ASP A 21 -58.10 22.88 47.45
N VAL A 22 -58.04 21.59 47.03
CA VAL A 22 -58.90 20.45 47.49
C VAL A 22 -60.30 20.13 46.88
N ARG A 23 -60.43 18.85 46.45
CA ARG A 23 -61.62 17.95 46.26
C ARG A 23 -62.61 18.11 45.07
N ARG A 24 -62.82 16.94 44.42
CA ARG A 24 -64.01 16.47 43.66
C ARG A 24 -65.32 16.58 44.48
N PRO A 25 -66.55 16.72 43.91
CA PRO A 25 -67.19 15.65 43.10
C PRO A 25 -68.25 16.06 42.02
N ARG A 26 -68.76 15.06 41.26
CA ARG A 26 -70.07 14.91 40.52
C ARG A 26 -70.60 16.14 39.72
N GLY A 27 -70.98 16.08 38.43
CA GLY A 27 -71.76 15.07 37.69
C GLY A 27 -73.26 15.47 37.62
N ALA A 28 -74.08 15.18 36.60
CA ALA A 28 -73.89 14.57 35.27
C ALA A 28 -75.15 14.75 34.38
N GLN A 29 -74.99 14.67 33.03
CA GLN A 29 -75.97 14.40 31.95
C GLN A 29 -75.20 14.55 30.61
N GLY A 30 -75.38 13.80 29.50
CA GLY A 30 -76.35 12.75 29.13
C GLY A 30 -77.02 13.13 27.79
N ALA A 31 -77.02 12.37 26.69
CA ALA A 31 -76.62 10.99 26.36
C ALA A 31 -75.77 10.97 25.04
N GLY A 32 -75.38 9.90 24.34
CA GLY A 32 -75.57 8.42 24.40
C GLY A 32 -75.39 7.83 22.98
N ALA A 33 -75.06 6.54 22.73
CA ALA A 33 -74.67 5.42 23.59
C ALA A 33 -74.06 4.25 22.74
N ARG A 34 -73.49 3.24 23.43
CA ARG A 34 -73.06 1.89 22.96
C ARG A 34 -71.74 1.77 22.16
N GLY A 35 -70.93 0.75 22.49
CA GLY A 35 -69.83 0.24 21.64
C GLY A 35 -68.48 0.04 22.36
N GLU A 36 -68.35 -0.99 23.21
CA GLU A 36 -67.10 -1.27 23.95
C GLU A 36 -66.00 -1.90 23.08
N ARG A 37 -64.72 -1.58 23.39
CA ARG A 37 -63.54 -2.36 23.01
C ARG A 37 -62.45 -2.28 24.10
N PRO A 38 -62.02 -3.41 24.70
CA PRO A 38 -60.83 -3.48 25.56
C PRO A 38 -59.56 -3.90 24.79
N ASP A 39 -58.41 -3.91 25.48
CA ASP A 39 -57.09 -4.29 24.96
C ASP A 39 -57.00 -5.68 24.32
N ARG A 40 -56.05 -5.86 23.38
CA ARG A 40 -55.39 -7.16 23.16
C ARG A 40 -54.08 -7.12 22.34
N HIS A 41 -53.28 -8.15 22.63
CA HIS A 41 -51.97 -8.51 22.10
C HIS A 41 -51.86 -8.69 20.57
N ALA A 42 -50.70 -8.27 20.05
CA ALA A 42 -49.75 -9.01 19.18
C ALA A 42 -50.16 -9.72 17.86
N ALA A 43 -49.16 -9.73 16.94
CA ALA A 43 -48.99 -10.63 15.78
C ALA A 43 -49.89 -10.34 14.54
N PRO A 44 -49.57 -10.84 13.32
CA PRO A 44 -48.51 -11.82 12.97
C PRO A 44 -47.55 -11.42 11.82
N ARG A 45 -46.57 -12.31 11.56
CA ARG A 45 -45.73 -12.34 10.35
C ARG A 45 -46.51 -12.91 9.14
N PRO A 46 -46.21 -12.54 7.89
CA PRO A 46 -46.66 -13.30 6.72
C PRO A 46 -45.98 -14.67 6.66
N GLY A 47 -46.76 -15.71 6.37
CA GLY A 47 -46.31 -17.11 6.40
C GLY A 47 -45.85 -17.66 5.05
N TRP A 48 -44.92 -18.61 5.08
CA TRP A 48 -44.45 -19.34 3.90
C TRP A 48 -45.51 -20.37 3.46
N ARG A 49 -45.76 -20.49 2.15
CA ARG A 49 -46.44 -21.66 1.56
C ARG A 49 -45.50 -22.39 0.61
N ARG A 50 -45.49 -23.72 0.69
CA ARG A 50 -44.75 -24.60 -0.24
C ARG A 50 -45.48 -24.66 -1.58
N LEU A 51 -44.71 -24.64 -2.66
CA LEU A 51 -45.06 -25.30 -3.92
C LEU A 51 -43.89 -26.21 -4.34
N ALA A 52 -44.16 -27.14 -5.25
CA ALA A 52 -43.32 -28.30 -5.49
C ALA A 52 -41.97 -27.98 -6.15
N GLY A 53 -41.00 -28.89 -5.96
CA GLY A 53 -39.93 -29.13 -6.93
C GLY A 53 -40.09 -30.54 -7.55
N PRO A 54 -39.12 -31.02 -8.36
CA PRO A 54 -37.90 -30.35 -8.78
C PRO A 54 -37.76 -30.25 -10.31
N ALA A 55 -37.58 -29.04 -10.84
CA ALA A 55 -37.11 -28.89 -12.23
C ALA A 55 -35.62 -29.24 -12.29
N ARG A 56 -35.29 -30.43 -12.82
CA ARG A 56 -33.91 -30.83 -13.10
C ARG A 56 -33.35 -30.01 -14.29
N LEU A 57 -32.61 -28.93 -14.02
CA LEU A 57 -31.61 -28.47 -14.98
C LEU A 57 -30.28 -29.21 -14.73
N MET A 58 -29.64 -29.60 -15.82
CA MET A 58 -28.55 -30.57 -15.81
C MET A 58 -27.23 -29.95 -15.34
N THR A 59 -26.48 -30.70 -14.54
CA THR A 59 -25.10 -30.37 -14.15
C THR A 59 -24.16 -30.47 -15.34
N SER A 60 -23.74 -29.34 -15.91
CA SER A 60 -22.70 -29.27 -16.95
C SER A 60 -22.19 -27.83 -17.10
N THR A 61 -20.89 -27.50 -17.15
CA THR A 61 -19.66 -28.17 -16.66
C THR A 61 -18.62 -27.08 -16.34
N SER A 62 -17.53 -27.45 -15.66
CA SER A 62 -16.23 -26.74 -15.66
C SER A 62 -16.23 -25.21 -15.53
N ASN A 63 -15.99 -24.72 -14.30
CA ASN A 63 -15.28 -23.44 -14.15
C ASN A 63 -13.87 -23.61 -14.77
N PRO A 64 -13.46 -22.82 -15.78
CA PRO A 64 -12.12 -22.91 -16.32
C PRO A 64 -11.13 -22.56 -15.20
N ARG A 65 -10.26 -23.52 -14.86
CA ARG A 65 -9.04 -23.18 -14.12
C ARG A 65 -8.22 -22.31 -15.07
N ARG A 66 -7.73 -21.16 -14.59
CA ARG A 66 -6.67 -20.44 -15.32
C ARG A 66 -5.52 -21.43 -15.59
N PRO A 67 -4.94 -21.47 -16.79
CA PRO A 67 -3.86 -22.39 -17.07
C PRO A 67 -2.69 -22.06 -16.14
N ILE A 68 -2.28 -23.06 -15.36
CA ILE A 68 -1.11 -22.97 -14.51
C ILE A 68 0.02 -23.63 -15.28
N GLU A 69 0.93 -22.79 -15.75
CA GLU A 69 2.22 -23.20 -16.29
C GLU A 69 3.04 -23.82 -15.14
N VAL A 70 3.58 -25.02 -15.36
CA VAL A 70 4.48 -25.70 -14.42
C VAL A 70 5.72 -26.14 -15.17
N GLU A 71 6.88 -25.62 -14.78
CA GLU A 71 8.11 -25.75 -15.55
C GLU A 71 9.37 -25.87 -14.67
N LEU A 72 10.43 -26.43 -15.23
CA LEU A 72 11.80 -26.32 -14.73
C LEU A 72 12.56 -25.29 -15.57
N LYS A 73 13.55 -24.60 -14.99
CA LYS A 73 14.45 -23.70 -15.71
C LYS A 73 15.91 -23.96 -15.37
N TYR A 74 16.76 -24.00 -16.39
CA TYR A 74 18.21 -24.03 -16.24
C TYR A 74 18.87 -23.00 -17.16
N ARG A 75 19.76 -22.20 -16.60
CA ARG A 75 20.76 -21.45 -17.36
C ARG A 75 21.79 -22.47 -17.86
N VAL A 76 21.99 -22.52 -19.18
CA VAL A 76 23.06 -23.31 -19.79
C VAL A 76 24.37 -22.52 -19.61
N VAL A 77 25.37 -23.13 -18.98
CA VAL A 77 26.71 -22.53 -18.79
C VAL A 77 27.76 -23.20 -19.66
N GLU A 78 27.62 -24.50 -19.94
CA GLU A 78 28.35 -25.18 -21.01
C GLU A 78 27.44 -25.33 -22.24
N PRO A 79 27.74 -24.70 -23.40
CA PRO A 79 26.84 -24.74 -24.55
C PRO A 79 26.43 -26.16 -24.99
N THR A 80 27.35 -27.12 -24.90
CA THR A 80 27.08 -28.51 -25.31
C THR A 80 26.04 -29.22 -24.43
N ALA A 81 25.88 -28.81 -23.16
CA ALA A 81 24.95 -29.46 -22.23
C ALA A 81 23.48 -29.23 -22.62
N GLY A 82 23.15 -28.05 -23.16
CA GLY A 82 21.82 -27.78 -23.71
C GLY A 82 21.49 -28.70 -24.90
N ASP A 83 22.43 -28.82 -25.84
CA ASP A 83 22.28 -29.66 -27.03
C ASP A 83 22.25 -31.17 -26.70
N ARG A 84 23.09 -31.61 -25.74
CA ARG A 84 23.14 -32.98 -25.19
C ARG A 84 21.74 -33.46 -24.79
N TYR A 85 21.01 -32.69 -24.00
CA TYR A 85 19.63 -33.02 -23.61
C TYR A 85 18.61 -32.77 -24.73
N LEU A 86 18.85 -31.85 -25.66
CA LEU A 86 17.97 -31.63 -26.81
C LEU A 86 17.99 -32.77 -27.84
N VAL A 87 19.08 -33.56 -27.92
CA VAL A 87 19.19 -34.70 -28.84
C VAL A 87 19.01 -36.08 -28.20
N ALA A 88 19.29 -36.25 -26.89
CA ALA A 88 19.28 -37.56 -26.20
C ALA A 88 18.04 -38.44 -26.49
N ASP A 89 18.24 -39.75 -26.66
CA ASP A 89 17.15 -40.71 -26.92
C ASP A 89 16.28 -41.01 -25.68
N GLU A 90 16.76 -40.69 -24.48
CA GLU A 90 16.00 -40.76 -23.23
C GLU A 90 16.49 -39.69 -22.23
N ILE A 91 15.59 -39.18 -21.38
CA ILE A 91 15.94 -38.41 -20.18
C ILE A 91 15.10 -38.92 -19.01
N ALA A 92 15.71 -39.63 -18.05
CA ALA A 92 15.06 -40.08 -16.82
C ALA A 92 13.74 -40.86 -17.04
N GLY A 93 13.73 -41.79 -17.99
CA GLY A 93 12.55 -42.56 -18.43
C GLY A 93 11.69 -41.87 -19.50
N PHE A 94 11.93 -40.60 -19.82
CA PHE A 94 11.19 -39.88 -20.85
C PHE A 94 11.84 -40.03 -22.24
N VAL A 95 11.13 -40.69 -23.16
CA VAL A 95 11.56 -40.86 -24.55
C VAL A 95 10.97 -39.78 -25.48
N PRO A 96 11.66 -39.38 -26.56
CA PRO A 96 11.14 -38.45 -27.55
C PRO A 96 9.87 -38.95 -28.25
N SER A 97 8.87 -38.06 -28.33
CA SER A 97 7.60 -38.27 -29.05
C SER A 97 7.45 -37.34 -30.26
N SER A 98 8.43 -36.46 -30.50
CA SER A 98 8.53 -35.63 -31.70
C SER A 98 9.99 -35.39 -32.07
N ALA A 99 10.27 -35.19 -33.36
CA ALA A 99 11.52 -34.57 -33.79
C ALA A 99 11.67 -33.14 -33.20
N VAL A 100 12.91 -32.66 -33.11
CA VAL A 100 13.23 -31.28 -32.74
C VAL A 100 12.69 -30.33 -33.80
N ARG A 101 12.09 -29.21 -33.36
CA ARG A 101 11.64 -28.12 -34.23
C ARG A 101 12.24 -26.80 -33.77
N SER A 102 12.72 -26.01 -34.72
CA SER A 102 13.28 -24.68 -34.48
C SER A 102 12.28 -23.59 -34.88
N SER A 103 12.17 -22.55 -34.07
CA SER A 103 11.37 -21.36 -34.35
C SER A 103 12.03 -20.10 -33.81
N GLN A 104 12.13 -19.06 -34.63
CA GLN A 104 12.47 -17.71 -34.17
C GLN A 104 11.23 -17.01 -33.60
N VAL A 105 11.40 -16.27 -32.52
CA VAL A 105 10.32 -15.57 -31.79
C VAL A 105 10.82 -14.20 -31.34
N GLU A 106 9.98 -13.16 -31.47
CA GLU A 106 10.19 -11.84 -30.86
C GLU A 106 9.04 -11.56 -29.87
N ASP A 107 9.38 -11.38 -28.59
CA ASP A 107 8.48 -11.00 -27.50
C ASP A 107 8.80 -9.56 -27.06
N ARG A 108 7.83 -8.65 -27.19
CA ARG A 108 7.95 -7.24 -26.75
C ARG A 108 7.32 -7.09 -25.39
N TYR A 109 8.12 -6.92 -24.34
CA TYR A 109 7.61 -6.75 -22.99
C TYR A 109 7.15 -5.32 -22.75
N ILE A 110 5.96 -5.18 -22.20
CA ILE A 110 5.28 -3.89 -22.02
C ILE A 110 4.86 -3.67 -20.57
N ASP A 111 4.95 -2.42 -20.13
CA ASP A 111 4.41 -1.94 -18.86
C ASP A 111 4.08 -0.43 -19.00
N THR A 112 3.51 0.21 -17.98
CA THR A 112 3.39 1.66 -17.93
C THR A 112 4.75 2.33 -17.69
N ALA A 113 4.83 3.64 -17.92
CA ALA A 113 6.03 4.44 -17.64
C ALA A 113 6.60 4.29 -16.21
N ASP A 114 5.76 3.92 -15.25
CA ASP A 114 6.07 3.76 -13.83
C ASP A 114 6.06 2.29 -13.33
N GLY A 115 5.85 1.31 -14.22
CA GLY A 115 5.93 -0.12 -13.90
C GLY A 115 4.70 -0.73 -13.20
N ALA A 116 3.48 -0.35 -13.59
CA ALA A 116 2.25 -0.77 -12.92
C ALA A 116 2.02 -2.29 -12.88
N LEU A 117 2.29 -3.01 -13.98
CA LEU A 117 2.17 -4.46 -14.04
C LEU A 117 3.21 -5.14 -13.15
N ALA A 118 4.48 -4.72 -13.24
CA ALA A 118 5.55 -5.31 -12.46
C ALA A 118 5.34 -5.11 -10.95
N ARG A 119 4.92 -3.92 -10.51
CA ARG A 119 4.52 -3.65 -9.10
C ARG A 119 3.31 -4.47 -8.66
N ALA A 120 2.39 -4.76 -9.57
CA ALA A 120 1.24 -5.66 -9.33
C ALA A 120 1.62 -7.16 -9.37
N GLY A 121 2.88 -7.50 -9.66
CA GLY A 121 3.37 -8.88 -9.73
C GLY A 121 3.06 -9.59 -11.05
N PHE A 122 2.96 -8.85 -12.16
CA PHE A 122 2.70 -9.36 -13.50
C PHE A 122 3.75 -8.91 -14.53
N ALA A 123 3.93 -9.72 -15.56
CA ALA A 123 4.71 -9.39 -16.75
C ALA A 123 3.87 -9.59 -18.00
N ALA A 124 3.69 -8.55 -18.82
CA ALA A 124 3.00 -8.63 -20.11
C ALA A 124 3.99 -8.62 -21.27
N ARG A 125 3.74 -9.46 -22.27
CA ARG A 125 4.43 -9.47 -23.57
C ARG A 125 3.45 -9.42 -24.73
N LEU A 126 3.81 -8.69 -25.78
CA LEU A 126 3.20 -8.78 -27.11
C LEU A 126 4.05 -9.68 -28.01
N ARG A 127 3.42 -10.65 -28.64
CA ARG A 127 4.04 -11.53 -29.64
C ARG A 127 3.33 -11.36 -30.97
N GLN A 128 4.07 -11.02 -32.01
CA GLN A 128 3.53 -10.96 -33.36
C GLN A 128 3.66 -12.33 -34.04
N THR A 129 2.58 -12.79 -34.69
CA THR A 129 2.54 -14.07 -35.40
C THR A 129 1.91 -13.91 -36.78
N ALA A 130 2.02 -14.94 -37.63
CA ALA A 130 1.31 -14.99 -38.91
C ALA A 130 -0.23 -14.98 -38.79
N LYS A 131 -0.79 -15.07 -37.57
CA LYS A 131 -2.23 -14.98 -37.28
C LYS A 131 -2.63 -13.65 -36.61
N GLY A 132 -1.70 -12.68 -36.54
CA GLY A 132 -1.87 -11.42 -35.80
C GLY A 132 -1.07 -11.38 -34.51
N THR A 133 -1.30 -10.34 -33.71
CA THR A 133 -0.61 -10.11 -32.43
C THR A 133 -1.40 -10.71 -31.27
N THR A 134 -0.71 -11.40 -30.37
CA THR A 134 -1.26 -11.83 -29.07
C THR A 134 -0.57 -11.08 -27.94
N VAL A 135 -1.31 -10.86 -26.85
CA VAL A 135 -0.77 -10.49 -25.56
C VAL A 135 -0.80 -11.70 -24.63
N ALA A 136 0.27 -11.91 -23.89
CA ALA A 136 0.34 -12.89 -22.81
C ALA A 136 0.79 -12.21 -21.52
N VAL A 137 0.05 -12.43 -20.44
CA VAL A 137 0.35 -11.94 -19.09
C VAL A 137 0.68 -13.12 -18.20
N LYS A 138 1.90 -13.15 -17.64
CA LYS A 138 2.32 -14.14 -16.64
C LYS A 138 2.37 -13.49 -15.25
N SER A 139 1.94 -14.21 -14.22
CA SER A 139 2.14 -13.81 -12.82
C SER A 139 3.57 -14.07 -12.34
N ALA A 140 4.03 -13.37 -11.31
CA ALA A 140 5.31 -13.61 -10.65
C ALA A 140 5.49 -15.07 -10.21
N VAL A 141 6.73 -15.56 -10.29
CA VAL A 141 7.11 -16.95 -10.01
C VAL A 141 6.82 -17.33 -8.55
N ARG A 142 6.12 -18.45 -8.34
CA ARG A 142 5.93 -19.03 -7.00
C ARG A 142 6.61 -20.40 -6.89
N ARG A 143 7.89 -20.41 -6.46
CA ARG A 143 8.57 -21.65 -6.05
C ARG A 143 7.86 -22.31 -4.86
N LEU A 144 7.89 -23.63 -4.82
CA LEU A 144 7.48 -24.43 -3.66
C LEU A 144 8.74 -25.04 -3.01
N ASN A 145 8.83 -24.94 -1.68
CA ASN A 145 9.77 -25.68 -0.83
C ASN A 145 11.25 -25.66 -1.25
N GLY A 146 11.70 -24.61 -1.96
CA GLY A 146 13.10 -24.43 -2.38
C GLY A 146 13.53 -25.20 -3.64
N GLY A 147 12.64 -25.96 -4.29
CA GLY A 147 12.96 -26.65 -5.54
C GLY A 147 12.89 -25.77 -6.79
N ASN A 148 13.46 -26.25 -7.90
CA ASN A 148 13.50 -25.56 -9.20
C ASN A 148 12.18 -25.70 -10.02
N VAL A 149 11.08 -26.10 -9.38
CA VAL A 149 9.75 -26.15 -10.01
C VAL A 149 9.09 -24.78 -9.89
N HIS A 150 8.94 -24.11 -11.03
CA HIS A 150 8.26 -22.84 -11.17
C HIS A 150 6.77 -23.08 -11.44
N ARG A 151 5.91 -22.27 -10.83
CA ARG A 151 4.47 -22.22 -11.13
C ARG A 151 4.04 -20.79 -11.39
N ARG A 152 3.24 -20.56 -12.43
CA ARG A 152 2.64 -19.26 -12.77
C ARG A 152 1.22 -19.43 -13.32
N GLU A 153 0.36 -18.43 -13.11
CA GLU A 153 -0.82 -18.26 -13.96
C GLU A 153 -0.36 -17.53 -15.23
N GLU A 154 -0.73 -18.04 -16.41
CA GLU A 154 -0.66 -17.27 -17.67
C GLU A 154 -2.07 -16.97 -18.19
N LEU A 155 -2.25 -15.79 -18.76
CA LEU A 155 -3.47 -15.37 -19.45
C LEU A 155 -3.06 -14.87 -20.83
N GLU A 156 -3.60 -15.50 -21.88
CA GLU A 156 -3.40 -15.05 -23.26
C GLU A 156 -4.65 -14.37 -23.83
N GLY A 157 -4.46 -13.56 -24.87
CA GLY A 157 -5.54 -12.98 -25.66
C GLY A 157 -5.03 -12.34 -26.96
N PRO A 158 -5.92 -12.03 -27.90
CA PRO A 158 -5.59 -11.16 -29.03
C PRO A 158 -5.27 -9.73 -28.55
N ALA A 159 -4.39 -9.06 -29.26
CA ALA A 159 -4.01 -7.66 -29.02
C ALA A 159 -3.69 -6.95 -30.33
N ASP A 160 -3.57 -5.64 -30.27
CA ASP A 160 -3.01 -4.82 -31.34
C ASP A 160 -1.70 -4.18 -30.85
N ARG A 161 -0.72 -4.00 -31.73
CA ARG A 161 0.60 -3.46 -31.35
C ARG A 161 0.71 -1.93 -31.43
N THR A 162 -0.33 -1.26 -31.95
CA THR A 162 -0.38 0.19 -32.17
C THR A 162 -1.62 0.82 -31.52
N ALA A 163 -2.74 0.09 -31.41
CA ALA A 163 -3.92 0.57 -30.69
C ALA A 163 -3.78 0.42 -29.17
N HIS A 164 -4.48 1.27 -28.41
CA HIS A 164 -4.52 1.24 -26.95
C HIS A 164 -5.20 -0.06 -26.45
N PRO A 165 -4.87 -0.59 -25.25
CA PRO A 165 -5.47 -1.85 -24.76
C PRO A 165 -7.00 -1.83 -24.62
N ARG A 166 -7.63 -0.65 -24.64
CA ARG A 166 -9.10 -0.52 -24.69
C ARG A 166 -9.70 -0.97 -26.02
N ASP A 167 -8.95 -0.91 -27.10
CA ASP A 167 -9.42 -1.17 -28.46
C ASP A 167 -9.05 -2.60 -28.94
N TRP A 168 -8.17 -3.28 -28.19
CA TRP A 168 -7.90 -4.71 -28.37
C TRP A 168 -9.17 -5.56 -28.17
N PRO A 169 -9.31 -6.73 -28.81
CA PRO A 169 -10.48 -7.59 -28.61
C PRO A 169 -10.55 -8.16 -27.18
N ALA A 170 -11.77 -8.42 -26.70
CA ALA A 170 -12.00 -8.81 -25.31
C ALA A 170 -11.30 -10.13 -24.92
N SER A 171 -10.50 -10.09 -23.85
CA SER A 171 -9.80 -11.25 -23.27
C SER A 171 -9.50 -11.02 -21.78
N ASP A 172 -9.21 -12.09 -21.04
CA ASP A 172 -8.80 -11.99 -19.63
C ASP A 172 -7.45 -11.26 -19.49
N ALA A 173 -6.52 -11.48 -20.43
CA ALA A 173 -5.22 -10.81 -20.47
C ALA A 173 -5.36 -9.28 -20.65
N ARG A 174 -6.14 -8.84 -21.65
CA ARG A 174 -6.51 -7.42 -21.84
C ARG A 174 -7.21 -6.85 -20.60
N SER A 175 -8.13 -7.61 -20.01
CA SER A 175 -8.90 -7.16 -18.85
C SER A 175 -8.03 -6.95 -17.61
N LEU A 176 -7.01 -7.80 -17.41
CA LEU A 176 -6.00 -7.61 -16.36
C LEU A 176 -5.13 -6.39 -16.62
N ILE A 177 -4.65 -6.19 -17.86
CA ILE A 177 -3.84 -5.03 -18.24
C ILE A 177 -4.60 -3.72 -18.00
N LEU A 178 -5.86 -3.65 -18.45
CA LEU A 178 -6.75 -2.50 -18.18
C LEU A 178 -7.09 -2.31 -16.70
N GLU A 179 -6.97 -3.36 -15.87
CA GLU A 179 -7.18 -3.27 -14.44
C GLU A 179 -5.98 -2.66 -13.70
N GLN A 180 -4.73 -3.02 -14.06
CA GLN A 180 -3.54 -2.48 -13.40
C GLN A 180 -3.09 -1.14 -14.00
N CYS A 181 -3.21 -0.96 -15.32
CA CYS A 181 -2.67 0.19 -16.05
C CYS A 181 -3.73 1.30 -16.28
N GLY A 182 -5.02 0.94 -16.29
CA GLY A 182 -6.11 1.86 -16.60
C GLY A 182 -6.01 2.44 -18.01
N ASP A 183 -5.80 3.75 -18.08
CA ASP A 183 -5.63 4.54 -19.32
C ASP A 183 -4.18 5.07 -19.48
N ALA A 184 -3.22 4.58 -18.69
CA ALA A 184 -1.82 4.96 -18.83
C ALA A 184 -1.20 4.30 -20.08
N PRO A 185 -0.39 5.03 -20.88
CA PRO A 185 0.23 4.48 -22.08
C PRO A 185 1.22 3.37 -21.71
N LEU A 186 1.16 2.27 -22.47
CA LEU A 186 2.11 1.17 -22.34
C LEU A 186 3.32 1.43 -23.23
N VAL A 187 4.51 1.29 -22.64
CA VAL A 187 5.81 1.45 -23.28
C VAL A 187 6.51 0.10 -23.42
N GLU A 188 7.34 -0.06 -24.45
CA GLU A 188 8.20 -1.23 -24.59
C GLU A 188 9.39 -1.13 -23.64
N VAL A 189 9.46 -2.02 -22.66
CA VAL A 189 10.50 -2.04 -21.62
C VAL A 189 11.74 -2.80 -22.09
N VAL A 190 11.53 -3.93 -22.78
CA VAL A 190 12.58 -4.71 -23.45
C VAL A 190 11.98 -5.61 -24.53
N THR A 191 12.68 -5.76 -25.65
CA THR A 191 12.39 -6.82 -26.64
C THR A 191 13.26 -8.03 -26.33
N ILE A 192 12.68 -9.22 -26.30
CA ILE A 192 13.40 -10.49 -26.25
C ILE A 192 13.28 -11.17 -27.61
N ARG A 193 14.41 -11.44 -28.26
CA ARG A 193 14.50 -12.27 -29.47
C ARG A 193 15.07 -13.61 -29.09
N GLN A 194 14.46 -14.71 -29.54
CA GLN A 194 14.98 -16.04 -29.25
C GLN A 194 14.82 -17.02 -30.40
N LEU A 195 15.84 -17.89 -30.55
CA LEU A 195 15.75 -19.12 -31.32
C LEU A 195 15.37 -20.25 -30.35
N ARG A 196 14.10 -20.67 -30.38
CA ARG A 196 13.58 -21.78 -29.57
C ARG A 196 13.71 -23.07 -30.36
N ARG A 197 14.48 -24.03 -29.85
CA ARG A 197 14.68 -25.38 -30.41
C ARG A 197 14.06 -26.39 -29.45
N LYS A 198 12.95 -27.04 -29.85
CA LYS A 198 12.05 -27.75 -28.92
C LYS A 198 11.54 -29.10 -29.40
N ARG A 199 11.25 -30.02 -28.46
CA ARG A 199 10.67 -31.36 -28.70
C ARG A 199 9.77 -31.81 -27.54
N LEU A 200 8.83 -32.73 -27.81
CA LEU A 200 7.98 -33.34 -26.78
C LEU A 200 8.56 -34.68 -26.30
N LEU A 201 8.67 -34.89 -25.00
CA LEU A 201 9.10 -36.16 -24.38
C LEU A 201 7.95 -36.81 -23.59
N ARG A 202 7.95 -38.13 -23.42
CA ARG A 202 6.90 -38.88 -22.71
C ARG A 202 7.39 -40.01 -21.82
N ALA A 203 6.78 -40.14 -20.63
CA ALA A 203 6.88 -41.27 -19.69
C ALA A 203 5.58 -41.39 -18.88
N ASP A 204 5.14 -42.60 -18.51
CA ASP A 204 4.04 -42.87 -17.56
C ASP A 204 2.76 -41.99 -17.69
N GLY A 205 2.30 -41.77 -18.93
CA GLY A 205 1.13 -40.94 -19.23
C GLY A 205 1.35 -39.43 -19.06
N THR A 206 2.59 -38.99 -18.88
CA THR A 206 3.03 -37.60 -18.74
C THR A 206 3.77 -37.16 -19.99
N THR A 207 3.46 -35.96 -20.50
CA THR A 207 4.14 -35.33 -21.64
C THR A 207 4.76 -34.01 -21.19
N VAL A 208 6.01 -33.78 -21.54
CA VAL A 208 6.71 -32.51 -21.30
C VAL A 208 7.21 -31.92 -22.62
N GLU A 209 7.26 -30.59 -22.73
CA GLU A 209 8.03 -29.90 -23.76
C GLU A 209 9.42 -29.60 -23.21
N LEU A 210 10.45 -30.13 -23.85
CA LEU A 210 11.83 -29.69 -23.66
C LEU A 210 12.14 -28.63 -24.71
N SER A 211 12.65 -27.48 -24.28
CA SER A 211 13.07 -26.40 -25.18
C SER A 211 14.39 -25.78 -24.75
N LEU A 212 15.31 -25.70 -25.72
CA LEU A 212 16.53 -24.91 -25.63
C LEU A 212 16.29 -23.57 -26.30
N ASP A 213 16.40 -22.49 -25.53
CA ASP A 213 16.20 -21.12 -25.98
C ASP A 213 17.53 -20.39 -25.99
N GLU A 214 17.99 -20.00 -27.17
CA GLU A 214 19.09 -19.04 -27.37
C GLU A 214 18.47 -17.64 -27.45
N VAL A 215 18.88 -16.73 -26.55
CA VAL A 215 18.15 -15.49 -26.25
C VAL A 215 19.04 -14.25 -26.37
N ASP A 216 18.64 -13.33 -27.26
CA ASP A 216 19.13 -11.96 -27.36
C ASP A 216 18.16 -11.00 -26.66
N ALA A 217 18.61 -10.34 -25.59
CA ALA A 217 17.90 -9.24 -24.96
C ALA A 217 18.20 -7.94 -25.71
N VAL A 218 17.16 -7.23 -26.15
CA VAL A 218 17.25 -6.05 -27.03
C VAL A 218 16.58 -4.85 -26.39
N ALA A 219 17.32 -3.75 -26.24
CA ALA A 219 16.80 -2.45 -25.81
C ALA A 219 17.44 -1.33 -26.64
N ARG A 220 16.72 -0.23 -26.87
CA ARG A 220 17.15 0.89 -27.74
C ARG A 220 17.73 0.41 -29.09
N SER A 221 17.09 -0.58 -29.71
CA SER A 221 17.49 -1.24 -30.97
C SER A 221 18.87 -1.92 -30.97
N ARG A 222 19.46 -2.21 -29.79
CA ARG A 222 20.76 -2.90 -29.64
C ARG A 222 20.60 -4.16 -28.78
N VAL A 223 21.40 -5.19 -29.06
CA VAL A 223 21.50 -6.35 -28.17
C VAL A 223 22.31 -5.93 -26.94
N VAL A 224 21.69 -5.97 -25.76
CA VAL A 224 22.28 -5.57 -24.47
C VAL A 224 22.70 -6.76 -23.62
N GLY A 225 22.24 -7.97 -23.95
CA GLY A 225 22.66 -9.21 -23.30
C GLY A 225 22.34 -10.43 -24.13
N ARG A 226 23.11 -11.50 -23.92
CA ARG A 226 22.90 -12.82 -24.52
C ARG A 226 22.88 -13.89 -23.45
N PHE A 227 22.02 -14.89 -23.60
CA PHE A 227 22.05 -16.09 -22.77
C PHE A 227 21.38 -17.28 -23.43
N VAL A 228 21.72 -18.48 -22.95
CA VAL A 228 21.05 -19.73 -23.32
C VAL A 228 20.32 -20.29 -22.09
N GLU A 229 19.13 -20.85 -22.30
CA GLU A 229 18.25 -21.35 -21.24
C GLU A 229 17.56 -22.64 -21.70
N LEU A 230 17.56 -23.66 -20.85
CA LEU A 230 16.87 -24.93 -21.04
C LEU A 230 15.62 -24.93 -20.16
N GLU A 231 14.45 -25.07 -20.75
CA GLU A 231 13.16 -25.16 -20.07
C GLU A 231 12.54 -26.57 -20.25
N VAL A 232 11.85 -27.05 -19.22
CA VAL A 232 11.06 -28.29 -19.25
C VAL A 232 9.65 -27.98 -18.77
N GLU A 233 8.69 -27.85 -19.67
CA GLU A 233 7.30 -27.47 -19.37
C GLU A 233 6.38 -28.71 -19.31
N LEU A 234 5.53 -28.81 -18.30
CA LEU A 234 4.54 -29.89 -18.17
C LEU A 234 3.32 -29.64 -19.06
N VAL A 235 3.27 -30.30 -20.21
CA VAL A 235 2.16 -30.20 -21.17
C VAL A 235 0.94 -31.00 -20.69
N THR A 236 1.14 -32.24 -20.22
CA THR A 236 0.09 -33.08 -19.62
C THR A 236 0.68 -34.08 -18.62
N GLY A 237 -0.13 -34.53 -17.64
CA GLY A 237 0.22 -35.62 -16.72
C GLY A 237 0.55 -35.15 -15.30
N ARG A 238 1.54 -35.79 -14.67
CA ARG A 238 1.87 -35.60 -13.25
C ARG A 238 3.18 -34.83 -13.06
N GLU A 239 3.14 -33.79 -12.22
CA GLU A 239 4.33 -33.00 -11.84
C GLU A 239 5.48 -33.83 -11.24
N THR A 240 5.17 -34.99 -10.65
CA THR A 240 6.20 -35.94 -10.16
C THR A 240 7.15 -36.40 -11.27
N GLY A 241 6.74 -36.33 -12.54
CA GLY A 241 7.60 -36.60 -13.69
C GLY A 241 8.68 -35.54 -13.89
N LEU A 242 8.39 -34.25 -13.63
CA LEU A 242 9.41 -33.20 -13.66
C LEU A 242 10.52 -33.47 -12.62
N MET A 243 10.18 -33.99 -11.44
CA MET A 243 11.17 -34.32 -10.39
C MET A 243 12.14 -35.46 -10.77
N ALA A 244 11.85 -36.25 -11.82
CA ALA A 244 12.83 -37.18 -12.38
C ALA A 244 13.86 -36.42 -13.24
N ILE A 245 13.37 -35.60 -14.17
CA ILE A 245 14.18 -34.77 -15.06
C ILE A 245 15.01 -33.74 -14.28
N ASP A 246 14.42 -33.06 -13.28
CA ASP A 246 15.07 -32.07 -12.40
C ASP A 246 16.33 -32.63 -11.73
N ARG A 247 16.28 -33.87 -11.22
CA ARG A 247 17.43 -34.54 -10.60
C ARG A 247 18.50 -34.94 -11.61
N THR A 248 18.12 -35.25 -12.86
CA THR A 248 19.08 -35.55 -13.93
C THR A 248 19.76 -34.29 -14.45
N LEU A 249 19.01 -33.20 -14.67
CA LEU A 249 19.55 -31.92 -15.14
C LEU A 249 20.37 -31.20 -14.06
N ALA A 250 19.98 -31.30 -12.79
CA ALA A 250 20.75 -30.73 -11.67
C ALA A 250 22.04 -31.49 -11.32
N ALA A 251 22.29 -32.64 -11.96
CA ALA A 251 23.55 -33.38 -11.85
C ALA A 251 24.57 -33.00 -12.94
N ASP A 252 24.17 -32.23 -13.96
CA ASP A 252 25.04 -31.81 -15.06
C ASP A 252 25.73 -30.47 -14.71
N PRO A 253 27.07 -30.42 -14.60
CA PRO A 253 27.78 -29.17 -14.29
C PRO A 253 27.68 -28.11 -15.40
N GLY A 254 27.25 -28.49 -16.60
CA GLY A 254 26.94 -27.57 -17.70
C GLY A 254 25.61 -26.84 -17.55
N LEU A 255 24.80 -27.16 -16.54
CA LEU A 255 23.49 -26.55 -16.25
C LEU A 255 23.44 -25.98 -14.84
N VAL A 256 22.83 -24.80 -14.69
CA VAL A 256 22.58 -24.18 -13.37
C VAL A 256 21.11 -23.80 -13.25
N ALA A 257 20.43 -24.28 -12.21
CA ALA A 257 19.03 -23.94 -11.92
C ALA A 257 18.82 -22.41 -11.94
N ALA A 258 17.73 -21.96 -12.57
CA ALA A 258 17.48 -20.55 -12.82
C ALA A 258 16.31 -20.01 -11.99
N ASP A 259 16.64 -19.21 -10.97
CA ASP A 259 15.68 -18.63 -10.02
C ASP A 259 14.86 -17.45 -10.58
N SER A 260 15.24 -16.93 -11.75
CA SER A 260 14.70 -15.72 -12.39
C SER A 260 14.25 -15.97 -13.83
N SER A 261 13.15 -15.35 -14.24
CA SER A 261 12.61 -15.44 -15.61
C SER A 261 13.50 -14.76 -16.67
N LYS A 262 13.28 -15.13 -17.95
CA LYS A 262 13.88 -14.46 -19.12
C LYS A 262 13.76 -12.94 -19.06
N LEU A 263 12.62 -12.41 -18.60
CA LEU A 263 12.40 -10.97 -18.45
C LEU A 263 13.36 -10.37 -17.42
N GLU A 264 13.38 -10.89 -16.19
CA GLU A 264 14.25 -10.36 -15.12
C GLU A 264 15.73 -10.42 -15.50
N ARG A 265 16.15 -11.46 -16.24
CA ARG A 265 17.49 -11.58 -16.82
C ARG A 265 17.75 -10.51 -17.90
N ALA A 266 16.80 -10.27 -18.79
CA ALA A 266 16.90 -9.24 -19.82
C ALA A 266 16.94 -7.82 -19.21
N LEU A 267 16.10 -7.52 -18.22
CA LEU A 267 16.09 -6.22 -17.53
C LEU A 267 17.39 -5.98 -16.74
N ARG A 268 17.96 -7.02 -16.09
CA ARG A 268 19.30 -6.95 -15.48
C ARG A 268 20.39 -6.62 -16.52
N ALA A 269 20.30 -7.14 -17.73
CA ALA A 269 21.21 -6.78 -18.82
C ALA A 269 21.03 -5.34 -19.30
N VAL A 270 19.79 -4.83 -19.41
CA VAL A 270 19.52 -3.41 -19.70
C VAL A 270 20.23 -2.51 -18.69
N ILE A 271 20.00 -2.71 -17.38
CA ILE A 271 20.63 -1.93 -16.30
C ILE A 271 22.17 -1.98 -16.39
N ALA A 272 22.74 -3.17 -16.65
CA ALA A 272 24.18 -3.36 -16.73
C ALA A 272 24.85 -2.57 -17.87
N THR A 273 24.09 -2.14 -18.88
CA THR A 273 24.58 -1.31 -20.00
C THR A 273 24.43 0.20 -19.80
N GLU A 274 23.91 0.67 -18.65
CA GLU A 274 23.87 2.11 -18.33
C GLU A 274 25.28 2.68 -18.14
N PRO A 275 25.63 3.84 -18.76
CA PRO A 275 26.86 4.54 -18.42
C PRO A 275 26.77 5.07 -16.98
N ARG A 276 27.68 4.61 -16.11
CA ARG A 276 27.79 5.09 -14.73
C ARG A 276 27.98 6.61 -14.69
N ARG A 277 26.94 7.37 -14.29
CA ARG A 277 27.03 8.83 -14.07
C ARG A 277 28.23 9.11 -13.15
N SER A 278 29.21 9.85 -13.65
CA SER A 278 30.44 10.19 -12.91
C SER A 278 30.13 11.11 -11.73
N LYS A 279 30.82 10.91 -10.60
CA LYS A 279 30.73 11.81 -9.44
C LYS A 279 31.29 13.18 -9.84
N ARG A 280 30.42 14.17 -10.05
CA ARG A 280 30.79 15.52 -10.48
C ARG A 280 31.41 16.31 -9.33
N ASN A 281 32.75 16.39 -9.33
CA ASN A 281 33.61 17.29 -8.57
C ASN A 281 33.22 17.58 -7.10
N GLY A 282 33.58 16.66 -6.21
CA GLY A 282 33.99 17.07 -4.86
C GLY A 282 35.34 17.80 -4.95
N ARG A 283 35.55 18.85 -4.14
CA ARG A 283 36.83 19.59 -4.06
C ARG A 283 37.97 18.63 -3.72
N VAL A 284 39.02 18.62 -4.54
CA VAL A 284 40.32 18.07 -4.16
C VAL A 284 41.00 19.08 -3.24
N LEU A 285 41.26 18.68 -2.00
CA LEU A 285 42.39 19.20 -1.22
C LEU A 285 43.58 18.27 -1.50
N PRO A 286 44.81 18.79 -1.61
CA PRO A 286 45.99 17.95 -1.76
C PRO A 286 46.19 17.08 -0.50
N PRO A 287 46.72 15.86 -0.62
CA PRO A 287 47.16 15.08 0.53
C PRO A 287 48.36 15.77 1.21
N VAL A 288 48.60 15.41 2.47
CA VAL A 288 49.87 15.66 3.15
C VAL A 288 50.60 14.33 3.19
N ASP A 289 51.85 14.31 2.73
CA ASP A 289 52.63 13.08 2.56
C ASP A 289 53.03 12.46 3.90
N VAL A 290 52.89 11.13 4.00
CA VAL A 290 53.60 10.28 4.96
C VAL A 290 53.88 8.95 4.25
N ASP A 291 55.15 8.56 4.18
CA ASP A 291 55.65 7.39 3.44
C ASP A 291 55.58 6.07 4.25
N ASP A 292 56.00 4.99 3.57
CA ASP A 292 56.39 3.66 4.08
C ASP A 292 55.28 2.75 4.69
N ALA A 293 55.27 1.43 4.49
CA ALA A 293 55.93 0.52 3.52
C ALA A 293 55.26 -0.87 3.65
N ASP A 294 55.48 -1.77 2.68
CA ASP A 294 55.16 -3.22 2.69
C ASP A 294 53.67 -3.65 2.89
N GLY A 295 53.21 -4.80 2.39
CA GLY A 295 53.85 -5.78 1.51
C GLY A 295 53.05 -7.09 1.40
N ASP A 296 53.43 -7.93 0.43
CA ASP A 296 52.93 -9.29 0.15
C ASP A 296 51.48 -9.45 -0.37
N ASP A 297 51.15 -10.70 -0.75
CA ASP A 297 50.29 -11.07 -1.87
C ASP A 297 49.24 -12.15 -1.48
N ARG A 298 48.24 -12.36 -2.36
CA ARG A 298 47.21 -13.43 -2.33
C ARG A 298 46.18 -13.38 -1.19
N ASP A 299 44.93 -13.09 -1.56
CA ASP A 299 43.92 -14.17 -1.51
C ASP A 299 42.97 -14.05 -2.71
N THR A 300 42.50 -15.19 -3.20
CA THR A 300 41.57 -15.29 -4.34
C THR A 300 40.25 -15.90 -3.89
N ASP A 301 39.17 -15.54 -4.61
CA ASP A 301 37.84 -16.16 -4.50
C ASP A 301 37.05 -15.92 -3.20
N ARG A 302 36.37 -14.76 -3.14
CA ARG A 302 35.10 -14.53 -2.40
C ARG A 302 34.42 -13.22 -2.79
N ASP A 303 33.31 -13.32 -3.52
CA ASP A 303 31.96 -12.92 -3.05
C ASP A 303 31.00 -12.61 -4.22
N ASP A 304 30.36 -13.65 -4.76
CA ASP A 304 29.21 -13.52 -5.67
C ASP A 304 27.86 -13.71 -4.93
N ARG A 305 27.79 -13.37 -3.63
CA ARG A 305 26.53 -13.34 -2.85
C ARG A 305 25.97 -11.94 -2.74
N ARG A 306 25.93 -11.22 -3.88
CA ARG A 306 25.18 -9.96 -3.97
C ARG A 306 23.73 -10.19 -3.56
N ARG A 307 23.25 -9.32 -2.68
CA ARG A 307 21.91 -9.41 -2.08
C ARG A 307 20.85 -9.10 -3.13
N ASP A 308 19.64 -9.60 -2.88
CA ASP A 308 18.49 -9.45 -3.78
C ASP A 308 17.90 -8.03 -3.66
N ASP A 309 18.64 -7.05 -4.18
CA ASP A 309 18.17 -5.69 -4.35
C ASP A 309 17.05 -5.69 -5.40
N GLY A 310 15.84 -5.31 -4.97
CA GLY A 310 14.64 -5.35 -5.81
C GLY A 310 14.79 -4.52 -7.09
N LEU A 311 14.37 -5.08 -8.23
CA LEU A 311 14.44 -4.43 -9.53
C LEU A 311 13.58 -3.16 -9.54
N ASP A 312 14.23 -1.99 -9.50
CA ASP A 312 13.61 -0.67 -9.65
C ASP A 312 13.07 -0.50 -11.08
N VAL A 313 11.77 -0.77 -11.24
CA VAL A 313 11.11 -0.73 -12.56
C VAL A 313 10.99 0.70 -13.09
N GLY A 314 10.88 1.71 -12.22
CA GLY A 314 10.90 3.12 -12.66
C GLY A 314 12.23 3.47 -13.31
N ARG A 315 13.34 3.07 -12.69
CA ARG A 315 14.68 3.20 -13.29
C ARG A 315 14.86 2.36 -14.54
N ILE A 316 14.33 1.13 -14.58
CA ILE A 316 14.41 0.25 -15.76
C ILE A 316 13.66 0.87 -16.95
N VAL A 317 12.50 1.50 -16.73
CA VAL A 317 11.74 2.16 -17.80
C VAL A 317 12.41 3.48 -18.24
N ALA A 318 13.00 4.25 -17.31
CA ALA A 318 13.87 5.37 -17.67
C ALA A 318 15.10 4.92 -18.51
N ALA A 319 15.70 3.78 -18.14
CA ALA A 319 16.78 3.14 -18.90
C ALA A 319 16.30 2.62 -20.27
N ALA A 320 15.07 2.13 -20.40
CA ALA A 320 14.50 1.74 -21.69
C ALA A 320 14.30 2.95 -22.62
N LEU A 321 13.62 3.99 -22.14
CA LEU A 321 13.16 5.13 -22.93
C LEU A 321 14.29 6.12 -23.30
N GLY A 322 15.10 6.56 -22.33
CA GLY A 322 16.14 7.57 -22.54
C GLY A 322 15.64 9.02 -22.63
N GLU A 323 16.56 9.98 -22.48
CA GLU A 323 16.29 11.43 -22.31
C GLU A 323 15.90 12.17 -23.61
N ALA A 324 15.34 11.48 -24.63
CA ALA A 324 15.15 12.02 -25.99
C ALA A 324 13.77 11.69 -26.60
N ALA A 325 12.68 11.92 -25.85
CA ALA A 325 11.31 11.66 -26.31
C ALA A 325 10.23 12.59 -25.70
N MET A 326 10.57 13.82 -25.27
CA MET A 326 9.59 14.83 -24.84
C MET A 326 9.97 16.26 -25.24
N GLU A 327 9.74 16.61 -26.52
CA GLU A 327 9.49 17.99 -26.94
C GLU A 327 8.26 18.01 -27.85
N PRO A 328 7.20 18.77 -27.52
CA PRO A 328 6.14 19.12 -28.46
C PRO A 328 6.49 20.40 -29.23
N GLU A 329 6.23 20.43 -30.54
CA GLU A 329 6.52 21.59 -31.39
C GLU A 329 5.74 22.84 -30.94
N ALA A 330 6.46 23.93 -30.66
CA ALA A 330 5.86 25.21 -30.29
C ALA A 330 5.47 26.02 -31.55
N THR A 331 4.20 25.98 -31.95
CA THR A 331 3.68 26.83 -33.02
C THR A 331 3.69 28.30 -32.61
N ALA A 332 4.49 29.11 -33.30
CA ALA A 332 4.61 30.54 -33.01
C ALA A 332 3.39 31.35 -33.46
N SER A 333 3.00 32.32 -32.66
CA SER A 333 2.32 33.53 -33.12
C SER A 333 2.86 34.71 -32.33
N ALA A 334 3.39 35.70 -33.02
CA ALA A 334 3.72 36.98 -32.41
C ALA A 334 2.49 37.90 -32.44
N ASP A 335 2.40 38.80 -31.48
CA ASP A 335 2.17 40.21 -31.81
C ASP A 335 2.90 41.09 -30.77
N ALA A 336 3.11 42.37 -31.10
CA ALA A 336 3.94 43.27 -30.30
C ALA A 336 3.23 44.61 -30.07
N THR A 337 3.48 45.24 -28.92
CA THR A 337 3.39 46.71 -28.83
C THR A 337 4.26 47.26 -27.71
N THR A 338 4.99 48.33 -28.01
CA THR A 338 5.86 49.07 -27.10
C THR A 338 5.11 50.16 -26.35
N ARG A 339 5.54 50.46 -25.10
CA ARG A 339 5.73 51.85 -24.59
C ARG A 339 6.33 51.93 -23.19
N GLU A 340 7.57 52.41 -23.14
CA GLU A 340 8.10 53.34 -22.12
C GLU A 340 7.99 54.79 -22.71
N PRO A 341 8.20 55.90 -21.98
CA PRO A 341 9.05 56.12 -20.79
C PRO A 341 8.22 56.69 -19.58
N GLU A 342 8.73 57.34 -18.53
CA GLU A 342 10.00 58.05 -18.28
C GLU A 342 10.36 58.13 -16.78
N ALA A 343 11.56 58.63 -16.45
CA ALA A 343 12.17 58.54 -15.12
C ALA A 343 12.00 59.81 -14.25
N ALA A 344 12.10 59.63 -12.93
CA ALA A 344 12.47 60.67 -11.97
C ALA A 344 13.20 60.05 -10.76
N ALA A 345 14.24 60.70 -10.27
CA ALA A 345 14.99 60.28 -9.09
C ALA A 345 15.21 61.47 -8.15
N VAL A 346 15.04 61.27 -6.83
CA VAL A 346 15.40 62.24 -5.79
C VAL A 346 16.06 61.52 -4.61
N GLU A 347 17.03 62.22 -4.03
CA GLU A 347 18.06 61.82 -3.09
C GLU A 347 17.58 61.31 -1.71
N SER A 348 18.49 60.64 -1.00
CA SER A 348 18.44 60.48 0.47
C SER A 348 19.02 61.71 1.17
N PRO A 349 18.81 61.86 2.49
CA PRO A 349 19.99 61.66 3.35
C PRO A 349 19.70 60.84 4.63
N ALA A 350 20.75 60.19 5.14
CA ALA A 350 20.72 59.49 6.42
C ALA A 350 21.11 60.40 7.60
N LYS A 351 20.74 60.00 8.83
CA LYS A 351 21.51 60.32 10.04
C LYS A 351 21.23 59.37 11.21
N ASP A 352 22.23 59.25 12.07
CA ASP A 352 22.31 58.31 13.19
C ASP A 352 21.56 58.79 14.44
N ALA A 353 21.12 57.85 15.29
CA ALA A 353 21.31 57.95 16.75
C ALA A 353 20.94 56.64 17.48
N ALA A 354 21.89 56.13 18.26
CA ALA A 354 21.72 55.29 19.44
C ALA A 354 22.77 55.77 20.48
N PRO A 355 22.77 55.34 21.76
CA PRO A 355 21.85 54.43 22.45
C PRO A 355 21.28 55.02 23.77
N SER A 356 20.50 54.23 24.52
CA SER A 356 20.40 54.34 25.99
C SER A 356 19.97 53.00 26.60
N ALA A 357 20.17 52.80 27.90
CA ALA A 357 20.04 51.49 28.56
C ALA A 357 19.33 51.54 29.93
N ALA A 358 18.52 50.52 30.19
CA ALA A 358 18.16 50.00 31.52
C ALA A 358 17.88 48.48 31.33
N ALA A 359 18.48 47.52 32.03
CA ALA A 359 18.80 47.38 33.46
C ALA A 359 17.58 46.99 34.32
N THR A 360 17.38 45.68 34.47
CA THR A 360 16.54 45.05 35.51
C THR A 360 17.21 43.73 35.94
N GLU A 361 16.97 43.29 37.18
CA GLU A 361 17.91 42.43 37.92
C GLU A 361 17.79 40.91 37.65
N ALA A 362 18.87 40.20 37.95
CA ALA A 362 18.94 38.74 37.91
C ALA A 362 18.84 38.12 39.32
N THR A 363 18.13 37.00 39.43
CA THR A 363 18.13 36.12 40.61
C THR A 363 18.76 34.75 40.28
N PRO A 364 19.32 34.03 41.27
CA PRO A 364 20.47 33.16 41.03
C PRO A 364 20.16 31.78 40.43
N ARG A 365 21.02 31.33 39.51
CA ARG A 365 21.11 29.92 39.10
C ARG A 365 21.67 29.07 40.26
N PRO A 366 21.08 27.91 40.59
CA PRO A 366 21.72 26.95 41.49
C PRO A 366 22.98 26.36 40.83
N LYS A 367 24.02 26.11 41.63
CA LYS A 367 25.28 25.47 41.16
C LYS A 367 25.01 24.04 40.69
N PRO A 368 25.70 23.54 39.64
CA PRO A 368 25.59 22.14 39.25
C PRO A 368 26.11 21.26 40.38
N ARG A 369 25.24 20.42 40.97
CA ARG A 369 25.70 19.25 41.71
C ARG A 369 26.29 18.28 40.71
N ALA A 370 27.47 17.73 41.02
CA ALA A 370 28.06 16.67 40.22
C ALA A 370 27.07 15.49 40.15
N ARG A 371 26.53 15.23 38.95
CA ARG A 371 25.96 13.93 38.65
C ARG A 371 27.15 12.99 38.47
N THR A 372 27.26 12.01 39.36
CA THR A 372 28.04 10.80 39.08
C THR A 372 27.56 10.19 37.78
N ASP A 373 28.47 9.60 37.00
CA ASP A 373 28.17 8.87 35.77
C ASP A 373 27.43 7.56 36.06
N ALA A 374 26.18 7.69 36.47
CA ALA A 374 25.20 6.62 36.39
C ALA A 374 24.96 6.35 34.90
N ALA A 375 25.56 5.27 34.40
CA ALA A 375 25.34 4.80 33.05
C ALA A 375 23.83 4.72 32.78
N VAL A 376 23.41 5.18 31.61
CA VAL A 376 22.02 5.02 31.16
C VAL A 376 21.79 3.53 30.96
N GLU A 377 21.18 2.86 31.94
CA GLU A 377 20.79 1.47 31.81
C GLU A 377 19.85 1.33 30.62
N THR A 378 20.37 0.74 29.55
CA THR A 378 19.58 0.43 28.36
C THR A 378 18.61 -0.68 28.73
N HIS A 379 17.41 -0.33 29.20
CA HIS A 379 16.33 -1.29 29.45
C HIS A 379 16.21 -2.23 28.23
N ASP A 380 16.51 -3.51 28.43
CA ASP A 380 16.53 -4.51 27.36
C ASP A 380 15.11 -4.76 26.88
N ARG A 381 14.75 -4.02 25.84
CA ARG A 381 13.37 -3.84 25.37
C ARG A 381 12.69 -5.20 25.15
N PRO A 382 11.40 -5.32 25.46
CA PRO A 382 10.67 -6.58 25.42
C PRO A 382 10.75 -7.23 24.02
N ARG A 383 11.67 -8.17 23.88
CA ARG A 383 11.96 -8.84 22.60
C ARG A 383 10.72 -9.58 22.10
N LEU A 384 10.17 -9.13 20.98
CA LEU A 384 9.00 -9.70 20.30
C LEU A 384 9.37 -9.94 18.83
N THR A 385 9.30 -11.18 18.38
CA THR A 385 9.70 -11.56 17.02
C THR A 385 8.73 -11.00 15.98
N VAL A 386 9.26 -10.29 14.98
CA VAL A 386 8.47 -9.81 13.83
C VAL A 386 8.18 -10.98 12.89
N GLY A 387 6.99 -11.56 13.01
CA GLY A 387 6.47 -12.55 12.07
C GLY A 387 6.14 -11.96 10.70
N LYS A 388 5.79 -12.82 9.73
CA LYS A 388 5.21 -12.38 8.45
C LYS A 388 3.73 -12.02 8.57
N THR A 389 2.98 -12.72 9.43
CA THR A 389 1.52 -12.62 9.56
C THR A 389 1.09 -12.86 11.03
N PRO A 390 -0.17 -12.55 11.43
CA PRO A 390 -0.61 -12.69 12.83
C PRO A 390 -0.69 -14.13 13.38
N GLY A 391 -0.93 -15.14 12.53
CA GLY A 391 -1.09 -16.54 12.94
C GLY A 391 -2.46 -16.88 13.54
N VAL A 392 -3.53 -16.18 13.10
CA VAL A 392 -4.89 -16.37 13.62
C VAL A 392 -5.59 -17.55 12.94
N LEU A 393 -6.02 -18.52 13.74
CA LEU A 393 -6.67 -19.75 13.29
C LEU A 393 -8.19 -19.69 13.49
N ALA A 394 -8.93 -20.49 12.73
CA ALA A 394 -10.39 -20.56 12.80
C ALA A 394 -10.91 -20.93 14.21
N ASP A 395 -10.18 -21.78 14.94
CA ASP A 395 -10.52 -22.20 16.30
C ASP A 395 -10.00 -21.30 17.42
N ASP A 396 -9.25 -20.22 17.12
CA ASP A 396 -8.82 -19.29 18.16
C ASP A 396 -10.04 -18.66 18.85
N HIS A 397 -10.05 -18.66 20.18
CA HIS A 397 -10.96 -17.80 20.95
C HIS A 397 -10.71 -16.33 20.56
N LEU A 398 -11.75 -15.52 20.46
CA LEU A 398 -11.65 -14.12 19.97
C LEU A 398 -10.68 -13.24 20.78
N ALA A 399 -10.49 -13.54 22.07
CA ALA A 399 -9.49 -12.89 22.90
C ALA A 399 -8.05 -13.26 22.45
N GLU A 400 -7.79 -14.52 22.12
CA GLU A 400 -6.47 -14.99 21.69
C GLU A 400 -6.18 -14.62 20.24
N ALA A 401 -7.18 -14.64 19.35
CA ALA A 401 -7.07 -14.06 18.02
C ALA A 401 -6.71 -12.56 18.08
N GLY A 402 -7.40 -11.81 18.95
CA GLY A 402 -7.07 -10.41 19.23
C GLY A 402 -5.66 -10.23 19.78
N ARG A 403 -5.25 -11.06 20.75
CA ARG A 403 -3.91 -11.05 21.33
C ARG A 403 -2.82 -11.31 20.29
N LYS A 404 -2.99 -12.31 19.42
CA LYS A 404 -2.06 -12.61 18.31
C LYS A 404 -1.88 -11.40 17.39
N VAL A 405 -2.96 -10.75 16.98
CA VAL A 405 -2.92 -9.54 16.11
C VAL A 405 -2.26 -8.36 16.83
N LEU A 406 -2.57 -8.14 18.11
CA LEU A 406 -1.94 -7.08 18.91
C LEU A 406 -0.43 -7.35 19.10
N ARG A 407 -0.03 -8.58 19.44
CA ARG A 407 1.38 -9.02 19.57
C ARG A 407 2.16 -8.80 18.26
N PHE A 408 1.59 -9.22 17.13
CA PHE A 408 2.18 -9.05 15.80
C PHE A 408 2.44 -7.58 15.45
N HIS A 409 1.45 -6.71 15.66
CA HIS A 409 1.63 -5.28 15.37
C HIS A 409 2.44 -4.54 16.44
N LEU A 410 2.47 -4.98 17.70
CA LEU A 410 3.35 -4.41 18.73
C LEU A 410 4.82 -4.71 18.41
N ALA A 411 5.14 -5.93 17.98
CA ALA A 411 6.48 -6.28 17.50
C ALA A 411 6.95 -5.35 16.36
N ARG A 412 6.08 -5.10 15.37
CA ARG A 412 6.35 -4.19 14.24
C ARG A 412 6.47 -2.72 14.66
N MET A 413 5.75 -2.29 15.69
CA MET A 413 5.86 -0.95 16.27
C MET A 413 7.22 -0.76 16.96
N ILE A 414 7.61 -1.70 17.84
CA ILE A 414 8.89 -1.66 18.56
C ILE A 414 10.08 -1.71 17.58
N ALA A 415 10.04 -2.59 16.60
CA ALA A 415 11.11 -2.76 15.60
C ALA A 415 11.35 -1.52 14.72
N LYS A 416 10.41 -0.56 14.70
CA LYS A 416 10.46 0.68 13.90
C LYS A 416 10.59 1.95 14.75
N GLU A 417 10.56 1.82 16.09
CA GLU A 417 10.65 2.96 16.99
C GLU A 417 12.03 3.63 16.97
N LYS A 418 13.14 2.86 16.90
CA LYS A 418 14.48 3.45 16.85
C LYS A 418 14.63 4.38 15.64
N GLY A 419 14.35 3.89 14.43
CA GLY A 419 14.43 4.71 13.23
C GLY A 419 13.44 5.89 13.21
N THR A 420 12.26 5.73 13.82
CA THR A 420 11.31 6.85 14.05
C THR A 420 11.93 7.96 14.92
N ARG A 421 12.69 7.59 15.96
CA ARG A 421 13.43 8.54 16.81
C ARG A 421 14.58 9.17 16.05
N ASP A 422 15.47 8.35 15.49
CA ASP A 422 16.66 8.78 14.75
C ASP A 422 16.28 9.69 13.57
N GLY A 423 15.17 9.41 12.88
CA GLY A 423 14.57 10.24 11.84
C GLY A 423 15.23 10.17 10.47
N GLY A 424 16.20 9.28 10.27
CA GLY A 424 16.94 9.12 9.01
C GLY A 424 16.15 8.45 7.88
N ASP A 425 15.09 7.70 8.18
CA ASP A 425 14.17 7.11 7.21
C ASP A 425 12.71 7.46 7.58
N ALA A 426 11.97 8.01 6.61
CA ALA A 426 10.55 8.31 6.76
C ALA A 426 9.68 7.04 6.79
N GLU A 427 10.13 5.94 6.18
CA GLU A 427 9.40 4.67 6.17
C GLU A 427 9.45 3.96 7.54
N ASP A 428 10.40 4.30 8.42
CA ASP A 428 10.37 3.85 9.81
C ASP A 428 9.18 4.47 10.56
N LEU A 429 8.99 5.79 10.44
CA LEU A 429 7.87 6.52 11.04
C LEU A 429 6.53 6.08 10.40
N HIS A 430 6.49 5.93 9.08
CA HIS A 430 5.32 5.38 8.37
C HIS A 430 4.97 3.98 8.92
N SER A 431 5.94 3.07 8.97
CA SER A 431 5.74 1.70 9.42
C SER A 431 5.27 1.63 10.88
N MET A 432 5.86 2.44 11.78
CA MET A 432 5.44 2.54 13.17
C MET A 432 4.00 3.05 13.27
N ARG A 433 3.64 4.11 12.52
CA ARG A 433 2.27 4.64 12.45
C ARG A 433 1.27 3.59 11.96
N VAL A 434 1.60 2.86 10.89
CA VAL A 434 0.73 1.80 10.35
C VAL A 434 0.54 0.68 11.37
N ALA A 435 1.60 0.25 12.07
CA ALA A 435 1.50 -0.76 13.12
C ALA A 435 0.57 -0.29 14.27
N THR A 436 0.77 0.91 14.79
CA THR A 436 -0.06 1.52 15.84
C THR A 436 -1.53 1.69 15.39
N ARG A 437 -1.76 2.10 14.13
CA ARG A 437 -3.10 2.19 13.52
C ARG A 437 -3.80 0.84 13.44
N ARG A 438 -3.09 -0.23 13.05
CA ARG A 438 -3.62 -1.59 12.96
C ARG A 438 -3.96 -2.13 14.35
N GLN A 439 -3.14 -1.88 15.38
CA GLN A 439 -3.49 -2.22 16.78
C GLN A 439 -4.78 -1.52 17.24
N ARG A 440 -4.97 -0.22 16.94
CA ARG A 440 -6.21 0.50 17.26
C ARG A 440 -7.44 -0.09 16.56
N ALA A 441 -7.29 -0.62 15.34
CA ALA A 441 -8.36 -1.32 14.63
C ALA A 441 -8.65 -2.70 15.23
N ALA A 442 -7.62 -3.47 15.62
CA ALA A 442 -7.77 -4.74 16.31
C ALA A 442 -8.52 -4.57 17.64
N TRP A 443 -8.24 -3.50 18.40
CA TRP A 443 -9.01 -3.13 19.59
C TRP A 443 -10.49 -2.79 19.34
N ARG A 444 -10.90 -2.48 18.11
CA ARG A 444 -12.32 -2.27 17.73
C ARG A 444 -12.99 -3.55 17.23
N ILE A 445 -12.23 -4.53 16.71
CA ILE A 445 -12.77 -5.82 16.25
C ILE A 445 -12.80 -6.87 17.37
N PHE A 446 -11.73 -6.98 18.16
CA PHE A 446 -11.59 -7.99 19.22
C PHE A 446 -11.81 -7.44 20.64
N GLY A 447 -11.89 -6.11 20.82
CA GLY A 447 -11.92 -5.47 22.14
C GLY A 447 -13.09 -5.83 23.05
N GLU A 448 -14.16 -6.42 22.50
CA GLU A 448 -15.31 -6.92 23.26
C GLU A 448 -15.03 -8.27 23.94
N ALA A 449 -14.10 -9.07 23.40
CA ALA A 449 -13.64 -10.32 24.01
C ALA A 449 -12.70 -10.11 25.22
N PHE A 450 -12.53 -8.87 25.69
CA PHE A 450 -11.71 -8.50 26.84
C PHE A 450 -12.49 -7.69 27.88
N ARG A 451 -12.13 -7.86 29.16
CA ARG A 451 -12.72 -7.13 30.30
C ARG A 451 -12.41 -5.65 30.19
N LYS A 452 -13.40 -4.86 29.75
CA LYS A 452 -13.29 -3.44 29.36
C LYS A 452 -12.52 -2.56 30.37
N GLY A 453 -12.63 -2.82 31.68
CA GLY A 453 -11.87 -2.10 32.71
C GLY A 453 -10.36 -2.38 32.67
N ARG A 454 -9.95 -3.65 32.58
CA ARG A 454 -8.54 -4.08 32.57
C ARG A 454 -7.78 -3.60 31.33
N THR A 455 -8.45 -3.42 30.20
CA THR A 455 -7.84 -2.98 28.94
C THR A 455 -8.01 -1.48 28.65
N LYS A 456 -8.52 -0.69 29.61
CA LYS A 456 -8.72 0.77 29.41
C LYS A 456 -7.40 1.51 29.22
N ALA A 457 -6.40 1.22 30.06
CA ALA A 457 -5.10 1.88 30.04
C ALA A 457 -4.37 1.71 28.70
N HIS A 458 -4.19 0.47 28.23
CA HIS A 458 -3.47 0.22 26.98
C HIS A 458 -4.14 0.91 25.77
N ARG A 459 -5.49 0.95 25.73
CA ARG A 459 -6.25 1.64 24.66
C ARG A 459 -6.14 3.17 24.72
N GLY A 460 -5.87 3.74 25.90
CA GLY A 460 -5.59 5.17 26.09
C GLY A 460 -4.21 5.54 25.53
N ARG A 461 -3.14 4.98 26.13
CA ARG A 461 -1.75 5.25 25.71
C ARG A 461 -1.51 4.95 24.22
N LEU A 462 -2.07 3.86 23.69
CA LEU A 462 -2.02 3.55 22.25
C LEU A 462 -2.73 4.60 21.37
N ARG A 463 -3.78 5.26 21.88
CA ARG A 463 -4.42 6.39 21.17
C ARG A 463 -3.52 7.62 21.18
N GLU A 464 -2.90 7.94 22.30
CA GLU A 464 -1.98 9.09 22.45
C GLU A 464 -0.77 8.97 21.51
N VAL A 465 -0.08 7.82 21.54
CA VAL A 465 1.03 7.50 20.63
C VAL A 465 0.58 7.55 19.16
N ALA A 466 -0.61 7.03 18.84
CA ALA A 466 -1.17 7.12 17.49
C ALA A 466 -1.46 8.55 17.03
N THR A 467 -1.84 9.46 17.93
CA THR A 467 -2.06 10.87 17.61
C THR A 467 -0.73 11.57 17.33
N ARG A 468 0.31 11.32 18.14
CA ARG A 468 1.66 11.88 17.91
C ARG A 468 2.26 11.42 16.58
N LEU A 469 2.21 10.11 16.30
CA LEU A 469 2.62 9.53 15.01
C LEU A 469 1.74 10.01 13.84
N GLY A 470 0.50 10.39 14.11
CA GLY A 470 -0.42 11.01 13.15
C GLY A 470 0.11 12.35 12.67
N ALA A 471 0.22 13.29 13.60
CA ALA A 471 0.60 14.69 13.33
C ALA A 471 1.88 14.84 12.48
N VAL A 472 2.88 13.97 12.67
CA VAL A 472 4.10 14.00 11.85
C VAL A 472 3.86 13.44 10.44
N ARG A 473 3.34 12.21 10.29
CA ARG A 473 3.20 11.59 8.94
C ARG A 473 2.16 12.27 8.07
N ASP A 474 1.12 12.84 8.67
CA ASP A 474 0.12 13.58 7.89
C ASP A 474 0.73 14.86 7.28
N LEU A 475 1.75 15.47 7.92
CA LEU A 475 2.57 16.55 7.34
C LEU A 475 3.69 16.03 6.42
N ASP A 476 4.29 14.86 6.69
CA ASP A 476 5.24 14.23 5.75
C ASP A 476 4.58 14.01 4.37
N VAL A 477 3.35 13.46 4.33
CA VAL A 477 2.61 13.21 3.07
C VAL A 477 2.34 14.51 2.30
N LEU A 478 2.01 15.59 3.00
CA LEU A 478 1.77 16.89 2.39
C LEU A 478 3.05 17.49 1.79
N LEU A 479 4.18 17.34 2.47
CA LEU A 479 5.49 17.79 2.00
C LEU A 479 6.01 16.93 0.83
N GLU A 480 5.84 15.61 0.90
CA GLU A 480 6.14 14.64 -0.17
C GLU A 480 5.36 14.99 -1.45
N ALA A 481 4.06 15.29 -1.33
CA ALA A 481 3.20 15.73 -2.43
C ALA A 481 3.46 17.19 -2.89
N ALA A 482 4.12 18.01 -2.06
CA ALA A 482 4.52 19.37 -2.40
C ALA A 482 5.85 19.40 -3.17
N ASP A 483 6.87 18.67 -2.71
CA ASP A 483 8.16 18.58 -3.40
C ASP A 483 8.01 17.89 -4.77
N ALA A 484 7.12 16.91 -4.90
CA ALA A 484 6.71 16.36 -6.20
C ALA A 484 6.11 17.42 -7.15
N TYR A 485 5.33 18.39 -6.63
CA TYR A 485 4.79 19.50 -7.42
C TYR A 485 5.84 20.57 -7.74
N ARG A 486 6.85 20.76 -6.88
CA ARG A 486 7.94 21.72 -7.10
C ARG A 486 8.93 21.28 -8.18
N GLY A 487 9.06 19.98 -8.43
CA GLY A 487 10.03 19.42 -9.38
C GLY A 487 9.94 19.99 -10.79
N ASP A 488 8.72 20.24 -11.26
CA ASP A 488 8.43 20.72 -12.63
C ASP A 488 8.44 22.27 -12.75
N LEU A 489 8.68 23.00 -11.65
CA LEU A 489 8.51 24.46 -11.59
C LEU A 489 9.82 25.24 -11.70
N THR A 490 9.73 26.46 -12.24
CA THR A 490 10.88 27.38 -12.31
C THR A 490 11.37 27.79 -10.92
N VAL A 491 12.65 28.16 -10.80
CA VAL A 491 13.25 28.60 -9.52
C VAL A 491 12.51 29.79 -8.89
N ALA A 492 11.92 30.68 -9.71
CA ALA A 492 11.10 31.79 -9.23
C ALA A 492 9.78 31.30 -8.59
N GLU A 493 9.08 30.36 -9.24
CA GLU A 493 7.84 29.79 -8.73
C GLU A 493 8.05 28.89 -7.51
N GLN A 494 9.14 28.12 -7.49
CA GLN A 494 9.53 27.34 -6.30
C GLN A 494 9.77 28.23 -5.08
N ARG A 495 10.34 29.44 -5.27
CA ARG A 495 10.49 30.43 -4.19
C ARG A 495 9.13 31.04 -3.79
N ALA A 496 8.26 31.34 -4.74
CA ALA A 496 6.93 31.89 -4.48
C ALA A 496 5.99 30.92 -3.71
N LEU A 497 6.28 29.61 -3.71
CA LEU A 497 5.57 28.62 -2.91
C LEU A 497 6.17 28.39 -1.51
N GLU A 498 7.39 28.88 -1.26
CA GLU A 498 8.15 28.59 -0.05
C GLU A 498 7.47 29.07 1.26
N PRO A 499 6.72 30.19 1.32
CA PRO A 499 6.00 30.58 2.55
C PRO A 499 5.04 29.49 3.06
N LEU A 500 4.28 28.84 2.17
CA LEU A 500 3.34 27.77 2.52
C LEU A 500 4.10 26.54 3.05
N PHE A 501 5.11 26.09 2.31
CA PHE A 501 5.81 24.85 2.63
C PHE A 501 6.76 25.01 3.82
N ALA A 502 7.33 26.21 4.05
CA ALA A 502 8.06 26.54 5.26
C ALA A 502 7.16 26.42 6.51
N THR A 503 5.94 26.96 6.46
CA THR A 503 4.95 26.80 7.56
C THR A 503 4.64 25.33 7.84
N TRP A 504 4.46 24.50 6.80
CA TRP A 504 4.25 23.05 6.97
C TRP A 504 5.48 22.35 7.58
N ARG A 505 6.71 22.74 7.19
CA ARG A 505 7.96 22.19 7.77
C ARG A 505 8.15 22.58 9.24
N VAL A 506 7.76 23.79 9.65
CA VAL A 506 7.76 24.21 11.07
C VAL A 506 6.77 23.36 11.88
N HIS A 507 5.51 23.28 11.44
CA HIS A 507 4.49 22.46 12.12
C HIS A 507 4.89 20.98 12.22
N ARG A 508 5.59 20.46 11.21
CA ARG A 508 6.12 19.09 11.19
C ARG A 508 7.18 18.89 12.28
N GLU A 509 8.09 19.84 12.45
CA GLU A 509 9.12 19.74 13.49
C GLU A 509 8.52 19.91 14.89
N ASP A 510 7.57 20.81 15.10
CA ASP A 510 6.83 20.89 16.37
C ASP A 510 6.11 19.57 16.71
N ALA A 511 5.44 18.97 15.72
CA ALA A 511 4.82 17.66 15.86
C ALA A 511 5.85 16.55 16.16
N ARG A 512 7.05 16.61 15.55
CA ARG A 512 8.16 15.68 15.78
C ARG A 512 8.73 15.84 17.18
N GLN A 513 8.97 17.06 17.64
CA GLN A 513 9.41 17.34 19.02
C GLN A 513 8.41 16.81 20.05
N LEU A 514 7.10 16.95 19.80
CA LEU A 514 6.05 16.39 20.65
C LEU A 514 5.94 14.86 20.58
N LEU A 515 6.32 14.24 19.46
CA LEU A 515 6.44 12.78 19.33
C LEU A 515 7.65 12.24 20.10
N ILE A 516 8.82 12.85 19.94
CA ILE A 516 10.06 12.44 20.64
C ILE A 516 9.86 12.51 22.17
N ARG A 517 9.33 13.63 22.69
CA ARG A 517 9.01 13.79 24.13
C ARG A 517 8.02 12.76 24.67
N GLU A 518 7.10 12.27 23.85
CA GLU A 518 6.18 11.19 24.24
C GLU A 518 6.93 9.86 24.35
N LEU A 519 7.73 9.51 23.33
CA LEU A 519 8.50 8.27 23.27
C LEU A 519 9.62 8.22 24.34
N ASP A 520 10.21 9.35 24.69
CA ASP A 520 11.23 9.47 25.76
C ASP A 520 10.66 9.41 27.19
N SER A 521 9.33 9.37 27.35
CA SER A 521 8.74 9.39 28.68
C SER A 521 8.80 8.03 29.40
N ASP A 522 9.07 8.04 30.71
CA ASP A 522 8.94 6.86 31.60
C ASP A 522 7.52 6.26 31.56
N GLY A 523 6.52 7.07 31.19
CA GLY A 523 5.13 6.65 30.99
C GLY A 523 4.86 5.97 29.65
N TYR A 524 5.73 6.13 28.66
CA TYR A 524 5.75 5.31 27.44
C TYR A 524 6.50 4.01 27.68
N ALA A 525 7.68 4.06 28.30
CA ALA A 525 8.51 2.87 28.57
C ALA A 525 7.74 1.81 29.39
N ARG A 526 7.26 2.17 30.59
CA ARG A 526 6.48 1.25 31.45
C ARG A 526 5.21 0.73 30.78
N TRP A 527 4.51 1.57 30.04
CA TRP A 527 3.32 1.13 29.28
C TRP A 527 3.69 0.10 28.19
N LEU A 528 4.83 0.28 27.53
CA LEU A 528 5.31 -0.63 26.49
C LEU A 528 5.60 -2.01 27.09
N ASP A 529 6.20 -2.06 28.29
CA ASP A 529 6.49 -3.29 29.02
C ASP A 529 5.20 -3.97 29.53
N ASP A 530 4.33 -3.25 30.25
CA ASP A 530 3.00 -3.73 30.69
C ASP A 530 2.20 -4.34 29.53
N TYR A 531 2.26 -3.68 28.37
CA TYR A 531 1.49 -4.07 27.20
C TYR A 531 2.16 -5.22 26.43
N ALA A 532 3.48 -5.28 26.41
CA ALA A 532 4.23 -6.42 25.88
C ALA A 532 4.09 -7.67 26.77
N GLU A 533 3.85 -7.53 28.07
CA GLU A 533 3.44 -8.63 28.94
C GLU A 533 2.01 -9.09 28.61
N PHE A 534 1.05 -8.15 28.54
CA PHE A 534 -0.36 -8.44 28.23
C PHE A 534 -0.56 -9.21 26.91
N VAL A 535 0.21 -8.90 25.86
CA VAL A 535 0.11 -9.59 24.57
C VAL A 535 0.89 -10.91 24.49
N ARG A 536 1.75 -11.23 25.48
CA ARG A 536 2.41 -12.53 25.57
C ARG A 536 1.54 -13.57 26.26
N HIS A 537 0.95 -13.23 27.40
CA HIS A 537 0.24 -14.19 28.26
C HIS A 537 -1.23 -14.36 27.85
N GLU A 538 -1.58 -15.57 27.42
CA GLU A 538 -2.93 -15.99 27.04
C GLU A 538 -3.91 -15.89 28.23
N GLY A 539 -5.21 -15.74 27.96
CA GLY A 539 -6.25 -15.61 28.99
C GLY A 539 -6.25 -14.29 29.79
N LEU A 540 -5.15 -13.53 29.85
CA LEU A 540 -5.09 -12.29 30.62
C LEU A 540 -6.18 -11.31 30.19
N ALA A 541 -6.99 -10.88 31.16
CA ALA A 541 -8.15 -10.01 30.96
C ALA A 541 -9.17 -10.46 29.90
N ALA A 542 -9.16 -11.73 29.46
CA ALA A 542 -10.18 -12.27 28.57
C ALA A 542 -11.58 -12.18 29.20
N GLY A 543 -12.60 -11.93 28.40
CA GLY A 543 -14.00 -11.99 28.83
C GLY A 543 -14.35 -13.37 29.40
N GLN A 544 -15.40 -13.44 30.21
CA GLN A 544 -16.11 -14.70 30.41
C GLN A 544 -17.04 -14.90 29.21
N THR A 545 -17.04 -16.09 28.64
CA THR A 545 -17.95 -16.50 27.55
C THR A 545 -18.70 -17.74 27.99
N GLY A 546 -20.02 -17.74 27.85
CA GLY A 546 -20.86 -18.89 28.13
C GLY A 546 -20.59 -20.05 27.16
N PRO A 547 -20.85 -21.32 27.55
CA PRO A 547 -20.61 -22.48 26.70
C PRO A 547 -21.51 -22.52 25.44
N THR A 548 -22.55 -21.69 25.40
CA THR A 548 -23.49 -21.51 24.28
C THR A 548 -23.27 -20.22 23.49
N GLU A 549 -22.28 -19.39 23.86
CA GLU A 549 -22.00 -18.11 23.20
C GLU A 549 -20.96 -18.28 22.08
N PRO A 550 -21.17 -17.70 20.88
CA PRO A 550 -20.16 -17.60 19.82
C PRO A 550 -18.87 -16.93 20.34
N HIS A 551 -17.76 -17.67 20.36
CA HIS A 551 -16.53 -17.25 21.04
C HIS A 551 -15.25 -17.47 20.23
N ARG A 552 -15.31 -18.20 19.11
CA ARG A 552 -14.18 -18.46 18.20
C ARG A 552 -14.19 -17.50 17.00
N VAL A 553 -13.07 -17.49 16.28
CA VAL A 553 -12.96 -16.80 14.98
C VAL A 553 -14.00 -17.36 14.00
N ARG A 554 -14.12 -18.69 13.86
CA ARG A 554 -15.10 -19.32 12.97
C ARG A 554 -16.54 -18.87 13.23
N ASP A 555 -16.95 -18.79 14.50
CA ASP A 555 -18.34 -18.52 14.89
C ASP A 555 -18.82 -17.10 14.52
N THR A 556 -17.90 -16.15 14.32
CA THR A 556 -18.24 -14.72 14.26
C THR A 556 -17.54 -13.92 13.15
N ALA A 557 -16.40 -14.39 12.61
CA ALA A 557 -15.67 -13.64 11.59
C ALA A 557 -16.51 -13.48 10.31
N GLY A 558 -17.22 -14.53 9.89
CA GLY A 558 -18.02 -14.48 8.66
C GLY A 558 -19.12 -13.43 8.67
N SER A 559 -19.90 -13.32 9.75
CA SER A 559 -20.94 -12.30 9.89
C SER A 559 -20.36 -10.88 10.01
N ARG A 560 -19.25 -10.72 10.73
CA ARG A 560 -18.52 -9.44 10.85
C ARG A 560 -17.95 -8.96 9.52
N ILE A 561 -17.40 -9.87 8.70
CA ILE A 561 -16.89 -9.58 7.37
C ILE A 561 -18.03 -9.25 6.40
N LEU A 562 -19.14 -10.01 6.41
CA LEU A 562 -20.31 -9.72 5.58
C LEU A 562 -20.91 -8.35 5.91
N ALA A 563 -21.15 -8.02 7.18
CA ALA A 563 -21.63 -6.69 7.58
C ALA A 563 -20.66 -5.57 7.15
N SER A 564 -19.35 -5.81 7.22
CA SER A 564 -18.34 -4.87 6.70
C SER A 564 -18.43 -4.69 5.18
N TYR A 565 -18.72 -5.77 4.44
CA TYR A 565 -18.86 -5.75 2.98
C TYR A 565 -20.18 -5.12 2.52
N GLU A 566 -21.28 -5.38 3.24
CA GLU A 566 -22.58 -4.78 3.02
C GLU A 566 -22.53 -3.26 3.23
N HIS A 567 -21.84 -2.79 4.27
CA HIS A 567 -21.61 -1.36 4.49
C HIS A 567 -20.78 -0.71 3.37
N VAL A 568 -19.76 -1.39 2.84
CA VAL A 568 -19.05 -0.93 1.63
C VAL A 568 -19.99 -0.90 0.41
N ARG A 569 -20.80 -1.94 0.20
CA ARG A 569 -21.77 -2.01 -0.90
C ARG A 569 -22.93 -1.03 -0.79
N ALA A 570 -23.23 -0.49 0.39
CA ALA A 570 -24.26 0.53 0.55
C ALA A 570 -24.00 1.81 -0.28
N TYR A 571 -22.74 2.08 -0.63
CA TYR A 571 -22.34 3.20 -1.49
C TYR A 571 -22.58 2.94 -3.00
N GLU A 572 -22.93 1.70 -3.41
CA GLU A 572 -23.14 1.32 -4.82
C GLU A 572 -24.16 2.20 -5.58
N PRO A 573 -25.30 2.63 -5.00
CA PRO A 573 -26.26 3.49 -5.68
C PRO A 573 -25.77 4.94 -5.85
N VAL A 574 -25.00 5.47 -4.90
CA VAL A 574 -24.63 6.90 -4.84
C VAL A 574 -23.28 7.23 -5.48
N LEU A 575 -22.41 6.24 -5.66
CA LEU A 575 -21.02 6.43 -6.10
C LEU A 575 -20.86 7.28 -7.37
N ARG A 576 -21.84 7.24 -8.29
CA ARG A 576 -21.81 8.00 -9.55
C ARG A 576 -21.81 9.52 -9.35
N TRP A 577 -22.41 10.02 -8.27
CA TRP A 577 -22.52 11.46 -7.97
C TRP A 577 -21.94 11.86 -6.60
N ALA A 578 -21.55 10.88 -5.78
CA ALA A 578 -20.91 11.05 -4.48
C ALA A 578 -19.88 12.21 -4.46
N ASP A 579 -19.96 13.03 -3.42
CA ASP A 579 -19.02 14.10 -3.10
C ASP A 579 -17.78 13.55 -2.34
N VAL A 580 -16.87 14.45 -1.97
CA VAL A 580 -15.61 14.08 -1.30
C VAL A 580 -15.88 13.52 0.11
N GLU A 581 -16.90 14.03 0.82
CA GLU A 581 -17.29 13.55 2.15
C GLU A 581 -17.85 12.12 2.10
N THR A 582 -18.81 11.86 1.22
CA THR A 582 -19.36 10.51 0.96
C THR A 582 -18.26 9.51 0.58
N LEU A 583 -17.28 9.94 -0.22
CA LEU A 583 -16.14 9.11 -0.61
C LEU A 583 -15.11 8.94 0.52
N HIS A 584 -14.98 9.90 1.44
CA HIS A 584 -14.20 9.73 2.68
C HIS A 584 -14.86 8.70 3.61
N GLU A 585 -16.20 8.71 3.74
CA GLU A 585 -16.90 7.64 4.47
C GLU A 585 -16.66 6.27 3.83
N LEU A 586 -16.76 6.16 2.51
CA LEU A 586 -16.45 4.92 1.80
C LEU A 586 -15.00 4.47 2.05
N ARG A 587 -14.04 5.40 2.15
CA ARG A 587 -12.65 5.08 2.56
C ARG A 587 -12.60 4.51 3.98
N ILE A 588 -13.44 4.99 4.90
CA ILE A 588 -13.59 4.44 6.25
C ILE A 588 -14.21 3.03 6.20
N ALA A 589 -15.26 2.82 5.42
CA ALA A 589 -15.92 1.52 5.26
C ALA A 589 -14.98 0.47 4.63
N ALA A 590 -14.29 0.80 3.53
CA ALA A 590 -13.32 -0.07 2.86
C ALA A 590 -12.16 -0.43 3.80
N LYS A 591 -11.66 0.54 4.57
CA LYS A 591 -10.66 0.33 5.62
C LYS A 591 -11.14 -0.67 6.69
N TRP A 592 -12.41 -0.63 7.12
CA TRP A 592 -12.96 -1.61 8.06
C TRP A 592 -13.08 -3.00 7.43
N LEU A 593 -13.62 -3.13 6.21
CA LEU A 593 -13.64 -4.39 5.48
C LEU A 593 -12.24 -5.00 5.35
N ARG A 594 -11.23 -4.17 5.03
CA ARG A 594 -9.83 -4.61 4.95
C ARG A 594 -9.32 -5.14 6.29
N TYR A 595 -9.54 -4.44 7.40
CA TYR A 595 -9.16 -4.95 8.73
C TYR A 595 -9.89 -6.25 9.11
N SER A 596 -11.18 -6.35 8.80
CA SER A 596 -11.99 -7.56 9.02
C SER A 596 -11.50 -8.78 8.23
N LEU A 597 -10.86 -8.58 7.08
CA LEU A 597 -10.21 -9.64 6.30
C LEU A 597 -8.78 -9.92 6.77
N GLU A 598 -7.94 -8.89 6.92
CA GLU A 598 -6.51 -9.02 7.25
C GLU A 598 -6.25 -9.72 8.59
N PHE A 599 -7.05 -9.45 9.62
CA PHE A 599 -6.79 -9.94 10.98
C PHE A 599 -7.16 -11.42 11.19
N VAL A 600 -7.82 -12.04 10.22
CA VAL A 600 -8.19 -13.47 10.21
C VAL A 600 -7.80 -14.15 8.89
N ARG A 601 -6.85 -13.56 8.14
CA ARG A 601 -6.53 -13.97 6.77
C ARG A 601 -6.06 -15.43 6.66
N GLU A 602 -5.40 -15.97 7.67
CA GLU A 602 -5.00 -17.38 7.71
C GLU A 602 -6.21 -18.31 7.90
N ALA A 603 -7.19 -17.94 8.72
CA ALA A 603 -8.46 -18.67 8.88
C ALA A 603 -9.33 -18.61 7.61
N LEU A 604 -9.28 -17.51 6.87
CA LEU A 604 -9.94 -17.35 5.55
C LEU A 604 -9.23 -18.09 4.40
N GLY A 605 -8.03 -18.60 4.64
CA GLY A 605 -7.24 -19.35 3.66
C GLY A 605 -6.80 -18.55 2.42
N LYS A 606 -6.47 -19.28 1.36
CA LYS A 606 -5.75 -18.77 0.17
C LYS A 606 -6.44 -17.63 -0.60
N ASP A 607 -7.77 -17.53 -0.51
CA ASP A 607 -8.55 -16.52 -1.25
C ASP A 607 -8.47 -15.14 -0.57
N ALA A 608 -8.06 -15.08 0.72
CA ALA A 608 -8.02 -13.86 1.52
C ALA A 608 -7.11 -12.76 0.94
N ASP A 609 -5.91 -13.11 0.50
CA ASP A 609 -4.93 -12.11 0.00
C ASP A 609 -5.42 -11.40 -1.26
N GLN A 610 -6.08 -12.12 -2.17
CA GLN A 610 -6.62 -11.54 -3.40
C GLN A 610 -7.79 -10.59 -3.08
N LEU A 611 -8.62 -10.91 -2.07
CA LEU A 611 -9.67 -10.00 -1.58
C LEU A 611 -9.07 -8.76 -0.90
N ILE A 612 -8.09 -8.94 -0.01
CA ILE A 612 -7.39 -7.86 0.70
C ILE A 612 -6.72 -6.90 -0.30
N ALA A 613 -6.14 -7.41 -1.39
CA ALA A 613 -5.56 -6.60 -2.46
C ALA A 613 -6.61 -5.69 -3.14
N ARG A 614 -7.80 -6.21 -3.49
CA ARG A 614 -8.86 -5.38 -4.12
C ARG A 614 -9.39 -4.29 -3.19
N VAL A 615 -9.58 -4.59 -1.91
CA VAL A 615 -10.02 -3.58 -0.93
C VAL A 615 -8.90 -2.56 -0.65
N THR A 616 -7.64 -2.98 -0.71
CA THR A 616 -6.46 -2.10 -0.63
C THR A 616 -6.44 -1.11 -1.80
N ALA A 617 -6.54 -1.57 -3.04
CA ALA A 617 -6.56 -0.70 -4.22
C ALA A 617 -7.65 0.39 -4.16
N LEU A 618 -8.86 0.05 -3.68
CA LEU A 618 -9.92 1.04 -3.44
C LEU A 618 -9.56 2.02 -2.30
N GLN A 619 -9.04 1.51 -1.19
CA GLN A 619 -8.72 2.33 -0.02
C GLN A 619 -7.50 3.24 -0.24
N ASP A 620 -6.63 2.91 -1.19
CA ASP A 620 -5.43 3.68 -1.53
C ASP A 620 -5.74 4.73 -2.61
N HIS A 621 -6.58 4.41 -3.61
CA HIS A 621 -7.15 5.41 -4.54
C HIS A 621 -7.95 6.49 -3.80
N LEU A 622 -8.81 6.08 -2.87
CA LEU A 622 -9.51 7.00 -1.95
C LEU A 622 -8.56 7.67 -0.95
N GLY A 623 -7.37 7.11 -0.75
CA GLY A 623 -6.27 7.73 0.00
C GLY A 623 -5.76 8.98 -0.70
N LEU A 624 -5.20 8.81 -1.89
CA LEU A 624 -4.70 9.89 -2.73
C LEU A 624 -5.71 11.04 -2.87
N MET A 625 -6.99 10.73 -3.03
CA MET A 625 -8.04 11.74 -3.18
C MET A 625 -8.25 12.56 -1.90
N HIS A 626 -8.25 11.91 -0.73
CA HIS A 626 -8.38 12.61 0.55
C HIS A 626 -7.11 13.39 0.90
N ASP A 627 -5.94 12.84 0.58
CA ASP A 627 -4.66 13.47 0.91
C ASP A 627 -4.44 14.72 0.01
N ALA A 628 -4.90 14.69 -1.26
CA ALA A 628 -5.00 15.87 -2.14
C ALA A 628 -6.06 16.89 -1.70
N ASP A 629 -7.19 16.43 -1.15
CA ASP A 629 -8.25 17.30 -0.61
C ASP A 629 -7.81 18.06 0.64
N VAL A 630 -7.09 17.40 1.56
CA VAL A 630 -6.45 18.06 2.71
C VAL A 630 -5.42 19.08 2.26
N ALA A 631 -4.61 18.78 1.24
CA ALA A 631 -3.66 19.73 0.67
C ALA A 631 -4.34 20.97 0.06
N ALA A 632 -5.49 20.79 -0.59
CA ALA A 632 -6.29 21.90 -1.11
C ALA A 632 -6.86 22.78 0.02
N HIS A 633 -7.43 22.17 1.07
CA HIS A 633 -7.95 22.93 2.22
C HIS A 633 -6.83 23.75 2.90
N LEU A 634 -5.70 23.13 3.23
CA LEU A 634 -4.58 23.83 3.89
C LEU A 634 -3.96 24.95 3.04
N ALA A 635 -3.93 24.80 1.71
CA ALA A 635 -3.47 25.87 0.81
C ALA A 635 -4.47 27.03 0.72
N ARG A 636 -5.78 26.75 0.79
CA ARG A 636 -6.85 27.75 0.80
C ARG A 636 -6.87 28.53 2.11
N ASP A 637 -6.77 27.82 3.23
CA ASP A 637 -6.79 28.41 4.58
C ASP A 637 -5.56 29.33 4.74
N PHE A 638 -4.37 28.90 4.29
CA PHE A 638 -3.15 29.73 4.31
C PHE A 638 -3.28 31.02 3.47
N LEU A 639 -3.94 30.98 2.31
CA LEU A 639 -4.20 32.17 1.49
C LEU A 639 -5.15 33.16 2.18
N VAL A 640 -6.07 32.68 3.00
CA VAL A 640 -6.98 33.52 3.80
C VAL A 640 -6.25 34.10 5.01
N ASP A 641 -5.54 33.27 5.77
CA ASP A 641 -4.83 33.66 6.99
C ASP A 641 -3.67 34.63 6.74
N ARG A 642 -3.08 34.61 5.53
CA ARG A 642 -1.96 35.49 5.11
C ARG A 642 -2.37 36.52 4.04
N ALA A 643 -3.67 36.80 3.90
CA ALA A 643 -4.16 37.80 2.96
C ALA A 643 -3.58 39.20 3.28
N GLY A 644 -2.82 39.76 2.34
CA GLY A 644 -2.13 41.06 2.48
C GLY A 644 -0.67 40.97 2.99
N ASP A 645 -0.25 39.83 3.55
CA ASP A 645 1.16 39.56 3.90
C ASP A 645 1.96 39.03 2.70
N LEU A 646 1.30 38.35 1.78
CA LEU A 646 1.90 37.70 0.61
C LEU A 646 1.99 38.67 -0.57
N SER A 647 3.10 38.62 -1.31
CA SER A 647 3.20 39.31 -2.61
C SER A 647 2.23 38.71 -3.65
N ASP A 648 1.97 39.45 -4.72
CA ASP A 648 1.18 38.96 -5.87
C ASP A 648 1.77 37.67 -6.46
N ALA A 649 3.09 37.54 -6.47
CA ALA A 649 3.79 36.36 -6.98
C ALA A 649 3.54 35.13 -6.10
N GLU A 650 3.64 35.26 -4.78
CA GLU A 650 3.38 34.19 -3.80
C GLU A 650 1.90 33.80 -3.79
N SER A 651 1.01 34.79 -3.72
CA SER A 651 -0.45 34.60 -3.78
C SER A 651 -0.87 33.87 -5.06
N SER A 652 -0.32 34.27 -6.21
CA SER A 652 -0.57 33.65 -7.51
C SER A 652 0.02 32.23 -7.59
N ALA A 653 1.21 31.98 -7.06
CA ALA A 653 1.83 30.66 -7.07
C ALA A 653 1.07 29.67 -6.17
N ILE A 654 0.74 30.07 -4.94
CA ILE A 654 -0.03 29.25 -4.00
C ILE A 654 -1.47 29.02 -4.53
N GLY A 655 -2.07 30.02 -5.20
CA GLY A 655 -3.32 29.86 -5.94
C GLY A 655 -3.24 28.81 -7.06
N ARG A 656 -2.13 28.76 -7.83
CA ARG A 656 -1.89 27.70 -8.82
C ARG A 656 -1.74 26.32 -8.18
N TYR A 657 -1.10 26.22 -7.01
CA TYR A 657 -1.02 24.97 -6.25
C TYR A 657 -2.39 24.49 -5.76
N LEU A 658 -3.19 25.38 -5.15
CA LEU A 658 -4.56 25.10 -4.73
C LEU A 658 -5.40 24.53 -5.89
N VAL A 659 -5.44 25.24 -7.02
CA VAL A 659 -6.19 24.81 -8.21
C VAL A 659 -5.64 23.49 -8.79
N ASN A 660 -4.34 23.21 -8.68
CA ASN A 660 -3.77 21.92 -9.05
C ASN A 660 -4.29 20.78 -8.14
N ARG A 661 -4.31 20.97 -6.81
CA ARG A 661 -4.85 19.98 -5.86
C ARG A 661 -6.36 19.76 -6.07
N GLU A 662 -7.15 20.82 -6.28
CA GLU A 662 -8.59 20.71 -6.59
C GLU A 662 -8.86 19.97 -7.91
N ARG A 663 -8.04 20.17 -8.94
CA ARG A 663 -8.10 19.39 -10.19
C ARG A 663 -7.77 17.91 -9.95
N GLU A 664 -6.83 17.60 -9.07
CA GLU A 664 -6.44 16.24 -8.72
C GLU A 664 -7.54 15.50 -7.94
N VAL A 665 -8.16 16.15 -6.95
CA VAL A 665 -9.35 15.62 -6.26
C VAL A 665 -10.45 15.28 -7.28
N ASN A 666 -10.71 16.16 -8.23
CA ASN A 666 -11.70 15.92 -9.29
C ASN A 666 -11.29 14.82 -10.29
N ARG A 667 -9.98 14.64 -10.57
CA ARG A 667 -9.47 13.52 -11.39
C ARG A 667 -9.70 12.20 -10.69
N LEU A 668 -9.31 12.09 -9.42
CA LEU A 668 -9.44 10.87 -8.62
C LEU A 668 -10.91 10.53 -8.32
N ARG A 669 -11.76 11.54 -8.05
CA ARG A 669 -13.22 11.36 -7.93
C ARG A 669 -13.82 10.71 -9.18
N ARG A 670 -13.44 11.15 -10.39
CA ARG A 670 -13.87 10.52 -11.65
C ARG A 670 -13.29 9.10 -11.82
N GLY A 671 -12.07 8.85 -11.34
CA GLY A 671 -11.40 7.55 -11.43
C GLY A 671 -11.94 6.44 -10.51
N VAL A 672 -12.68 6.78 -9.43
CA VAL A 672 -13.08 5.83 -8.36
C VAL A 672 -13.82 4.58 -8.87
N GLY A 673 -14.51 4.69 -10.01
CA GLY A 673 -15.22 3.58 -10.64
C GLY A 673 -14.32 2.41 -11.06
N VAL A 674 -13.01 2.62 -11.26
CA VAL A 674 -12.06 1.53 -11.60
C VAL A 674 -11.83 0.60 -10.40
N PRO A 675 -11.22 1.03 -9.27
CA PRO A 675 -11.00 0.14 -8.14
C PRO A 675 -12.30 -0.29 -7.47
N TRP A 676 -13.39 0.50 -7.56
CA TRP A 676 -14.70 0.09 -7.08
C TRP A 676 -15.17 -1.24 -7.71
N ARG A 677 -15.01 -1.42 -9.03
CA ARG A 677 -15.36 -2.69 -9.71
C ARG A 677 -14.57 -3.89 -9.17
N GLY A 678 -13.38 -3.65 -8.61
CA GLY A 678 -12.58 -4.66 -7.92
C GLY A 678 -13.25 -5.24 -6.67
N VAL A 679 -14.14 -4.49 -5.99
CA VAL A 679 -14.87 -4.96 -4.79
C VAL A 679 -16.37 -5.20 -5.03
N SER A 680 -16.99 -4.49 -5.98
CA SER A 680 -18.40 -4.70 -6.38
C SER A 680 -18.58 -5.76 -7.49
N GLY A 681 -17.49 -6.31 -8.02
CA GLY A 681 -17.52 -7.36 -9.05
C GLY A 681 -18.05 -8.71 -8.57
N VAL A 682 -18.58 -9.51 -9.53
CA VAL A 682 -19.01 -10.90 -9.27
C VAL A 682 -17.84 -11.77 -8.80
N TRP A 683 -16.63 -11.52 -9.29
CA TRP A 683 -15.41 -12.19 -8.84
C TRP A 683 -15.19 -12.01 -7.33
N PHE A 684 -15.31 -10.77 -6.81
CA PHE A 684 -15.10 -10.48 -5.39
C PHE A 684 -16.16 -11.17 -4.53
N ARG A 685 -17.45 -11.10 -4.92
CA ARG A 685 -18.53 -11.83 -4.23
C ARG A 685 -18.28 -13.34 -4.18
N ARG A 686 -17.80 -13.94 -5.28
CA ARG A 686 -17.49 -15.38 -5.34
C ARG A 686 -16.26 -15.74 -4.51
N GLY A 687 -15.21 -14.92 -4.51
CA GLY A 687 -14.03 -15.10 -3.66
C GLY A 687 -14.39 -15.00 -2.18
N LEU A 688 -15.15 -13.97 -1.80
CA LEU A 688 -15.63 -13.77 -0.45
C LEU A 688 -16.48 -14.96 0.02
N GLY A 689 -17.44 -15.41 -0.80
CA GLY A 689 -18.26 -16.59 -0.48
C GLY A 689 -17.44 -17.88 -0.25
N ARG A 690 -16.33 -18.08 -0.99
CA ARG A 690 -15.43 -19.22 -0.77
C ARG A 690 -14.57 -19.06 0.49
N ALA A 691 -14.01 -17.87 0.72
CA ALA A 691 -13.20 -17.59 1.91
C ALA A 691 -14.02 -17.74 3.20
N LEU A 692 -15.30 -17.33 3.18
CA LEU A 692 -16.21 -17.47 4.31
C LEU A 692 -16.74 -18.91 4.49
N ALA A 693 -16.81 -19.71 3.43
CA ALA A 693 -17.14 -21.14 3.51
C ALA A 693 -15.96 -22.03 3.96
N GLY A 694 -14.81 -21.43 4.31
CA GLY A 694 -13.65 -22.11 4.87
C GLY A 694 -13.48 -21.99 6.39
N LEU A 695 -14.41 -21.30 7.07
CA LEU A 695 -14.44 -21.08 8.53
C LEU A 695 -15.24 -22.17 9.26
#